data_AF-A0A5Q0US61-F1
#
_entry.id   AF-A0A5Q0US61-F1
#
_cell.length_a   1.000
_cell.length_b   1.000
_cell.length_c   1.000
_cell.angle_alpha   90.00
_cell.angle_beta   90.00
_cell.angle_gamma   90.00
#
_symmetry.space_group_name_H-M   'P 1'
#
loop_
_entity.id
_entity.type
_entity.pdbx_description
1 polymer ?
#
loop_
_entity_poly.entity_id
_entity_poly.type
_entity_poly.pdbx_seq_one_letter_code
_entity_poly.pdbx_strand_id
1 'polypeptide(L)'
;MGGTQPGATLAAGVGIEVDGGHCEQLLSRGQSLPASARETFTTAEDNQQTVQIRVFQGEHERVEENELLGECTVSGLAPAPAGVPEIAVMFTVDSDGTLRVSVQDATGDATLQIEGQREFDDIAVETAGRTGAGPTNDVILGVDLGTTDSVCAVPVDGEPEIVVNSEGDRATPTALSVDDDGNLLVGKAARKRAVSRPERTVTSVKRVLLGEGSTVELGDREYSTVELAGSLFEKFRSDAESALGRPVEKAVVTVPAVASIRQRRRIERAGEIAGLEIERTIDDAAAAVMGYAYGSDGEQTVLVCDLGGGSLSVSLLDVENGIYEIVANGGDDELGGEEWDAAIVDHLADRFEADHGIDLREDPQARRRLADAAAAAKIELASRERTRIDVPYVTATDDGPLDLNATLDRDAYESLTEPLVERVVESTRAVLNDSRYETDDIDELLLVGGASRLPQVRSRIETLVGQQTTRRVNEDEVTALGTAVQAGILSGEVDDVVLLDVTSLPLGIAVEGGDFERIVERGETIPTVESVVFTTTVDDQTAVPIRVFQGEHETATRNELLAEFVLSDVPPASAGTPAIEVTVGIDENRWINVEADHDGGSESITIDPTTELPPEDGTRRQSEQERPAPRLVAARDEDEATAADGNSETSAPWELETLIDETLDVRNQLHRGVLYCRRSIDNDVADLRDNLEKTARNVESILGTNAERADSHDEDGESQRADRLVDELAAVEESLRALLDEDASTGPAFDDLEGLVDRIDRGLEAAGLVLVDPDGGAETDPYRHRVVSSTESSVPEGRIVSVQQIGYERDGAVRREAKVVVSAGSPAERVTAATEQTDPDRSSATLDQAIRDARAPAVEQFPSPPRRSVSYEDFEIGATLGTGGQAVVYETTHPAIESPARIALKEPARGERTLTYDAISSFLQRAQTWRTVDDRERESRRWRSHEYIVGVVDIGDTRPWIAMEYMDGGDLADRLDGTDGLAVEEAVWIAQCLCRALEVAHEYGIAHLDVKPGNVLFTETAPSRWDLPKLADWGLARKLRDRTDSMEGFSRHFAAPEQFDAEAFGEPDPVTDIYQVGAVLYAMLRGEPPVSGGRLAVRKRIVRDDGPPPAPSAYRDDVPPELDEIVRTALATAKRDRYESIRYLRDDLEALWKPPDDTG
;
A
#
# COMPACT_ATOMS: atom_id res chain seq x y z
N MET A 1 23.49 31.55 10.76
CA MET A 1 24.29 30.97 11.85
C MET A 1 23.30 30.43 12.85
N GLY A 2 23.36 29.12 13.08
CA GLY A 2 22.29 28.31 13.65
C GLY A 2 22.24 27.04 12.80
N GLY A 3 23.29 26.24 12.93
CA GLY A 3 23.39 24.90 12.35
C GLY A 3 23.57 23.94 13.51
N THR A 4 22.86 22.82 13.46
CA THR A 4 23.00 21.71 14.40
C THR A 4 24.34 21.01 14.17
N GLN A 5 24.97 20.60 15.26
CA GLN A 5 26.37 20.17 15.37
C GLN A 5 26.56 18.68 15.01
N PRO A 6 27.78 18.23 14.64
CA PRO A 6 28.08 16.82 14.34
C PRO A 6 27.88 15.90 15.56
N GLY A 7 27.59 14.62 15.29
CA GLY A 7 27.40 13.54 16.26
C GLY A 7 28.41 13.63 17.39
N ALA A 8 27.89 13.90 18.57
CA ALA A 8 28.66 14.19 19.76
C ALA A 8 28.98 12.85 20.44
N THR A 9 30.21 12.62 20.90
CA THR A 9 30.56 11.37 21.60
C THR A 9 30.88 11.65 23.06
N LEU A 10 30.63 10.69 23.95
CA LEU A 10 30.99 10.84 25.37
C LEU A 10 32.50 11.09 25.53
N ALA A 11 32.90 12.19 26.17
CA ALA A 11 34.32 12.50 26.40
C ALA A 11 34.95 11.65 27.51
N ALA A 12 34.13 11.03 28.35
CA ALA A 12 34.50 10.10 29.41
C ALA A 12 33.30 9.20 29.72
N GLY A 13 33.57 7.97 30.15
CA GLY A 13 32.55 7.00 30.52
C GLY A 13 31.70 7.45 31.71
N VAL A 14 30.47 6.95 31.76
CA VAL A 14 29.50 7.21 32.82
C VAL A 14 29.20 5.89 33.51
N GLY A 15 29.24 5.89 34.84
CA GLY A 15 29.07 4.69 35.65
C GLY A 15 28.43 4.96 37.01
N ILE A 16 28.20 3.90 37.78
CA ILE A 16 27.63 3.99 39.13
C ILE A 16 28.51 3.35 40.20
N GLU A 17 28.34 3.78 41.45
CA GLU A 17 28.98 3.14 42.60
C GLU A 17 28.34 1.79 42.92
N VAL A 18 29.18 0.76 42.96
CA VAL A 18 28.84 -0.59 43.44
C VAL A 18 29.62 -0.96 44.71
N ASP A 19 29.28 -2.09 45.33
CA ASP A 19 29.82 -2.48 46.64
C ASP A 19 31.36 -2.48 46.66
N GLY A 20 31.94 -2.06 47.79
CA GLY A 20 33.39 -1.87 47.93
C GLY A 20 33.95 -0.56 47.36
N GLY A 21 33.11 0.35 46.84
CA GLY A 21 33.51 1.67 46.34
C GLY A 21 34.12 1.64 44.94
N HIS A 22 33.67 0.69 44.12
CA HIS A 22 34.07 0.58 42.72
C HIS A 22 33.05 1.27 41.81
N CYS A 23 33.50 1.76 40.67
CA CYS A 23 32.66 2.38 39.66
C CYS A 23 32.44 1.37 38.52
N GLU A 24 31.20 0.92 38.37
CA GLU A 24 30.80 0.08 37.23
C GLU A 24 30.42 1.00 36.07
N GLN A 25 31.10 0.84 34.93
CA GLN A 25 30.86 1.68 33.75
C GLN A 25 29.71 1.14 32.92
N LEU A 26 28.75 2.01 32.64
CA LEU A 26 27.54 1.71 31.89
C LEU A 26 27.57 2.28 30.47
N LEU A 27 28.16 3.46 30.32
CA LEU A 27 28.39 4.09 29.03
C LEU A 27 29.88 4.37 28.88
N SER A 28 30.43 4.04 27.72
CA SER A 28 31.87 4.11 27.47
C SER A 28 32.26 5.44 26.83
N ARG A 29 33.50 5.89 27.09
CA ARG A 29 34.08 7.02 26.34
C ARG A 29 34.11 6.72 24.84
N GLY A 30 33.74 7.71 24.04
CA GLY A 30 33.70 7.62 22.59
C GLY A 30 32.40 7.06 22.02
N GLN A 31 31.47 6.62 22.86
CA GLN A 31 30.14 6.19 22.45
C GLN A 31 29.36 7.37 21.84
N SER A 32 28.77 7.14 20.66
CA SER A 32 27.99 8.12 19.91
C SER A 32 26.70 8.47 20.64
N LEU A 33 26.35 9.75 20.70
CA LEU A 33 25.10 10.24 21.28
C LEU A 33 24.02 10.40 20.21
N PRO A 34 22.74 10.09 20.52
CA PRO A 34 22.25 9.64 21.83
C PRO A 34 22.68 8.20 22.18
N ALA A 35 22.87 7.92 23.46
CA ALA A 35 23.33 6.63 23.97
C ALA A 35 22.50 6.19 25.18
N SER A 36 22.22 4.90 25.31
CA SER A 36 21.54 4.34 26.47
C SER A 36 22.20 3.07 26.96
N ALA A 37 22.06 2.80 28.26
CA ALA A 37 22.51 1.58 28.90
C ALA A 37 21.53 1.16 29.99
N ARG A 38 21.33 -0.14 30.16
CA ARG A 38 20.48 -0.72 31.19
C ARG A 38 21.26 -1.78 31.94
N GLU A 39 21.23 -1.72 33.26
CA GLU A 39 21.84 -2.75 34.10
C GLU A 39 20.97 -3.05 35.31
N THR A 40 21.02 -4.29 35.79
CA THR A 40 20.19 -4.77 36.90
C THR A 40 21.05 -5.04 38.12
N PHE A 41 20.71 -4.38 39.23
CA PHE A 41 21.41 -4.49 40.51
C PHE A 41 20.56 -5.20 41.54
N THR A 42 21.17 -5.66 42.63
CA THR A 42 20.45 -6.26 43.76
C THR A 42 20.77 -5.55 45.06
N THR A 43 19.91 -5.70 46.07
CA THR A 43 20.16 -5.13 47.40
C THR A 43 21.32 -5.82 48.11
N ALA A 44 22.22 -5.04 48.72
CA ALA A 44 23.40 -5.55 49.42
C ALA A 44 23.09 -6.06 50.85
N GLU A 45 22.01 -5.58 51.47
CA GLU A 45 21.63 -5.95 52.84
C GLU A 45 20.24 -6.58 52.93
N ASP A 46 20.07 -7.50 53.88
CA ASP A 46 18.77 -8.08 54.20
C ASP A 46 17.76 -7.00 54.61
N ASN A 47 16.59 -7.01 53.97
CA ASN A 47 15.47 -6.09 54.17
C ASN A 47 15.80 -4.64 53.85
N GLN A 48 16.75 -4.40 52.93
CA GLN A 48 17.08 -3.06 52.46
C GLN A 48 15.89 -2.46 51.71
N GLN A 49 15.29 -1.41 52.27
CA GLN A 49 14.09 -0.76 51.72
C GLN A 49 14.41 0.50 50.90
N THR A 50 15.69 0.88 50.85
CA THR A 50 16.16 2.08 50.19
C THR A 50 17.55 1.84 49.60
N VAL A 51 17.75 2.21 48.34
CA VAL A 51 19.02 2.14 47.61
C VAL A 51 19.38 3.54 47.13
N GLN A 52 20.63 3.94 47.33
CA GLN A 52 21.16 5.21 46.83
C GLN A 52 22.06 4.91 45.65
N ILE A 53 21.74 5.48 44.49
CA ILE A 53 22.55 5.32 43.28
C ILE A 53 23.32 6.62 43.09
N ARG A 54 24.65 6.50 43.05
CA ARG A 54 25.57 7.62 42.84
C ARG A 54 26.19 7.45 41.46
N VAL A 55 26.05 8.47 40.64
CA VAL A 55 26.45 8.47 39.22
C VAL A 55 27.75 9.26 39.09
N PHE A 56 28.71 8.67 38.39
CA PHE A 56 30.04 9.21 38.20
C PHE A 56 30.39 9.32 36.72
N GLN A 57 31.23 10.29 36.40
CA GLN A 57 31.90 10.42 35.10
C GLN A 57 33.41 10.20 35.30
N GLY A 58 34.00 9.28 34.53
CA GLY A 58 35.43 8.98 34.57
C GLY A 58 35.79 7.52 34.31
N GLU A 59 37.07 7.27 34.03
CA GLU A 59 37.62 5.97 33.62
C GLU A 59 38.23 5.16 34.77
N HIS A 60 38.16 5.65 36.01
CA HIS A 60 38.82 4.99 37.12
C HIS A 60 37.94 3.94 37.77
N GLU A 61 38.53 2.81 38.16
CA GLU A 61 37.82 1.72 38.84
C GLU A 61 37.29 2.14 40.22
N ARG A 62 37.89 3.16 40.87
CA ARG A 62 37.50 3.65 42.20
C ARG A 62 36.67 4.92 42.09
N VAL A 63 35.52 4.96 42.76
CA VAL A 63 34.60 6.12 42.75
C VAL A 63 35.21 7.40 43.33
N GLU A 64 36.24 7.30 44.19
CA GLU A 64 36.96 8.45 44.74
C GLU A 64 37.85 9.16 43.70
N GLU A 65 38.17 8.47 42.59
CA GLU A 65 39.00 8.97 41.50
C GLU A 65 38.18 9.45 40.29
N ASN A 66 36.86 9.26 40.32
CA ASN A 66 35.92 9.76 39.30
C ASN A 66 35.15 11.00 39.78
N GLU A 67 34.59 11.75 38.84
CA GLU A 67 33.77 12.93 39.13
C GLU A 67 32.34 12.51 39.45
N LEU A 68 31.82 12.89 40.63
CA LEU A 68 30.43 12.62 41.00
C LEU A 68 29.51 13.60 40.26
N LEU A 69 28.71 13.09 39.31
CA LEU A 69 27.68 13.86 38.61
C LEU A 69 26.47 14.10 39.53
N GLY A 70 26.10 13.09 40.32
CA GLY A 70 25.21 13.25 41.45
C GLY A 70 24.57 11.96 41.94
N GLU A 71 23.42 12.08 42.60
CA GLU A 71 22.80 10.97 43.32
C GLU A 71 21.27 10.95 43.17
N CYS A 72 20.71 9.75 43.08
CA CYS A 72 19.28 9.48 43.18
C CYS A 72 19.02 8.44 44.29
N THR A 73 17.84 8.50 44.90
CA THR A 73 17.46 7.60 46.00
C THR A 73 16.18 6.87 45.64
N VAL A 74 16.27 5.55 45.62
CA VAL A 74 15.18 4.60 45.40
C VAL A 74 14.66 4.18 46.75
N SER A 75 13.42 4.54 47.08
CA SER A 75 12.83 4.25 48.40
C SER A 75 11.49 3.56 48.27
N GLY A 76 11.24 2.53 49.08
CA GLY A 76 9.98 1.77 49.06
C GLY A 76 10.14 0.31 48.61
N LEU A 77 11.38 -0.19 48.55
CA LEU A 77 11.65 -1.59 48.22
C LEU A 77 11.01 -2.52 49.26
N ALA A 78 10.42 -3.61 48.78
CA ALA A 78 9.86 -4.64 49.64
C ALA A 78 10.98 -5.27 50.48
N PRO A 79 10.78 -5.49 51.79
CA PRO A 79 11.81 -6.10 52.62
C PRO A 79 12.02 -7.57 52.20
N ALA A 80 13.19 -7.86 51.63
CA ALA A 80 13.61 -9.16 51.14
C ALA A 80 15.10 -9.43 51.45
N PRO A 81 15.59 -10.68 51.41
CA PRO A 81 17.00 -11.00 51.67
C PRO A 81 17.96 -10.31 50.68
N ALA A 82 19.20 -10.05 51.08
CA ALA A 82 20.22 -9.53 50.16
C ALA A 82 20.29 -10.39 48.87
N GLY A 83 20.40 -9.73 47.71
CA GLY A 83 20.24 -10.35 46.40
C GLY A 83 18.82 -10.29 45.82
N VAL A 84 17.80 -9.86 46.58
CA VAL A 84 16.41 -9.70 46.14
C VAL A 84 15.79 -8.50 46.87
N PRO A 85 15.15 -7.51 46.20
CA PRO A 85 14.72 -7.46 44.80
C PRO A 85 15.82 -7.04 43.80
N GLU A 86 15.59 -7.38 42.53
CA GLU A 86 16.36 -6.92 41.37
C GLU A 86 15.84 -5.56 40.91
N ILE A 87 16.76 -4.61 40.74
CA ILE A 87 16.50 -3.20 40.47
C ILE A 87 17.18 -2.86 39.15
N ALA A 88 16.40 -2.67 38.09
CA ALA A 88 16.91 -2.23 36.81
C ALA A 88 17.13 -0.71 36.82
N VAL A 89 18.33 -0.27 36.44
CA VAL A 89 18.69 1.14 36.31
C VAL A 89 18.99 1.41 34.85
N MET A 90 18.32 2.42 34.28
CA MET A 90 18.47 2.81 32.89
C MET A 90 19.06 4.21 32.79
N PHE A 91 20.09 4.33 31.97
CA PHE A 91 20.79 5.57 31.62
C PHE A 91 20.44 5.92 30.18
N THR A 92 20.07 7.18 29.94
CA THR A 92 19.85 7.73 28.59
C THR A 92 20.59 9.06 28.51
N VAL A 93 21.47 9.21 27.52
CA VAL A 93 22.21 10.44 27.24
C VAL A 93 21.76 10.95 25.88
N ASP A 94 21.15 12.12 25.85
CA ASP A 94 20.67 12.75 24.62
C ASP A 94 21.83 13.33 23.79
N SER A 95 21.54 13.71 22.54
CA SER A 95 22.50 14.32 21.60
C SER A 95 23.06 15.68 22.07
N ASP A 96 22.42 16.32 23.05
CA ASP A 96 22.89 17.54 23.70
C ASP A 96 23.74 17.29 24.97
N GLY A 97 23.97 16.01 25.32
CA GLY A 97 24.72 15.59 26.50
C GLY A 97 23.89 15.49 27.78
N THR A 98 22.56 15.60 27.71
CA THR A 98 21.68 15.48 28.87
C THR A 98 21.57 14.01 29.31
N LEU A 99 22.07 13.67 30.49
CA LEU A 99 21.87 12.34 31.10
C LEU A 99 20.60 12.29 31.94
N ARG A 100 19.72 11.33 31.64
CA ARG A 100 18.61 10.91 32.49
C ARG A 100 18.86 9.51 33.04
N VAL A 101 18.59 9.34 34.33
CA VAL A 101 18.67 8.06 35.04
C VAL A 101 17.28 7.70 35.57
N SER A 102 16.77 6.54 35.19
CA SER A 102 15.51 5.98 35.68
C SER A 102 15.74 4.63 36.36
N VAL A 103 14.85 4.27 37.28
CA VAL A 103 14.97 3.04 38.07
C VAL A 103 13.63 2.31 38.12
N GLN A 104 13.63 1.01 37.86
CA GLN A 104 12.45 0.16 37.82
C GLN A 104 12.68 -1.15 38.58
N ASP A 105 11.62 -1.76 39.11
CA ASP A 105 11.63 -3.15 39.60
C ASP A 105 11.69 -4.12 38.40
N ALA A 106 12.61 -5.09 38.43
CA ALA A 106 12.83 -6.04 37.33
C ALA A 106 11.63 -6.95 37.03
N THR A 107 10.61 -6.99 37.89
CA THR A 107 9.40 -7.81 37.71
C THR A 107 8.22 -7.12 37.02
N GLY A 108 8.35 -5.85 36.63
CA GLY A 108 7.34 -5.15 35.81
C GLY A 108 6.05 -4.72 36.54
N ASP A 109 5.84 -5.09 37.81
CA ASP A 109 4.64 -4.70 38.56
C ASP A 109 4.81 -3.28 39.16
N ALA A 110 4.12 -2.30 38.58
CA ALA A 110 4.20 -0.90 38.95
C ALA A 110 3.70 -0.60 40.38
N THR A 111 4.60 -0.23 41.31
CA THR A 111 4.35 0.82 42.31
C THR A 111 5.62 1.22 43.08
N LEU A 112 6.49 1.98 42.42
CA LEU A 112 7.46 2.82 43.10
C LEU A 112 7.34 4.23 42.51
N GLN A 113 6.54 5.09 43.17
CA GLN A 113 6.62 6.53 42.94
C GLN A 113 8.00 6.99 43.40
N ILE A 114 8.93 7.10 42.46
CA ILE A 114 10.23 7.71 42.68
C ILE A 114 10.18 9.06 41.95
N GLU A 115 9.97 10.13 42.72
CA GLU A 115 10.33 11.47 42.28
C GLU A 115 11.86 11.54 42.19
N GLY A 116 12.38 11.59 40.98
CA GLY A 116 13.82 11.73 40.78
C GLY A 116 14.29 11.60 39.33
N GLN A 117 13.55 12.08 38.33
CA GLN A 117 14.23 12.51 37.11
C GLN A 117 15.19 13.64 37.52
N ARG A 118 16.48 13.39 37.38
CA ARG A 118 17.52 14.39 37.62
C ARG A 118 18.32 14.51 36.35
N GLU A 119 18.14 15.63 35.66
CA GLU A 119 19.00 16.03 34.55
C GLU A 119 20.34 16.45 35.14
N PHE A 120 21.41 15.87 34.62
CA PHE A 120 22.78 16.29 34.93
C PHE A 120 23.27 17.17 33.78
N ASP A 121 23.27 18.49 34.00
CA ASP A 121 23.97 19.42 33.12
C ASP A 121 25.49 19.24 33.29
N ASP A 122 26.27 19.36 32.21
CA ASP A 122 27.75 19.30 32.16
C ASP A 122 28.43 17.93 31.97
N ILE A 123 27.80 16.95 31.29
CA ILE A 123 28.57 15.80 30.78
C ILE A 123 29.55 16.28 29.71
N ALA A 124 30.83 15.98 29.90
CA ALA A 124 31.84 16.28 28.89
C ALA A 124 31.57 15.45 27.61
N VAL A 125 31.39 16.14 26.48
CA VAL A 125 31.15 15.55 25.16
C VAL A 125 32.22 16.06 24.19
N GLU A 126 32.81 15.15 23.40
CA GLU A 126 33.79 15.48 22.37
C GLU A 126 33.08 15.67 21.01
N THR A 127 33.18 16.87 20.43
CA THR A 127 32.74 17.14 19.06
C THR A 127 33.92 17.06 18.08
N ALA A 128 33.87 16.14 17.12
CA ALA A 128 34.92 15.96 16.13
C ALA A 128 35.14 17.24 15.27
N GLY A 129 36.39 17.72 15.23
CA GLY A 129 36.78 18.86 14.41
C GLY A 129 36.82 18.51 12.92
N ARG A 130 35.97 19.16 12.11
CA ARG A 130 35.96 19.06 10.64
C ARG A 130 37.34 19.38 10.04
N THR A 131 37.98 18.39 9.41
CA THR A 131 38.78 18.63 8.19
C THR A 131 37.87 18.45 6.98
N GLY A 132 37.20 19.54 6.59
CA GLY A 132 36.69 19.81 5.23
C GLY A 132 36.08 18.66 4.41
N ALA A 133 34.85 18.26 4.75
CA ALA A 133 33.82 17.88 3.77
C ALA A 133 32.45 18.38 4.27
N GLY A 134 31.60 18.85 3.35
CA GLY A 134 30.20 19.24 3.61
C GLY A 134 29.34 18.02 3.95
N PRO A 135 28.02 18.18 4.22
CA PRO A 135 27.10 17.07 3.97
C PRO A 135 27.36 16.61 2.53
N THR A 136 27.65 15.33 2.35
CA THR A 136 27.76 14.79 1.00
C THR A 136 26.36 14.77 0.41
N ASN A 137 26.24 15.25 -0.82
CA ASN A 137 24.98 15.31 -1.57
C ASN A 137 24.61 13.90 -2.09
N ASP A 138 25.04 12.85 -1.39
CA ASP A 138 25.11 11.48 -1.88
C ASP A 138 23.78 10.80 -1.63
N VAL A 139 23.09 10.46 -2.72
CA VAL A 139 21.87 9.66 -2.64
C VAL A 139 22.24 8.24 -2.28
N ILE A 140 21.64 7.74 -1.21
CA ILE A 140 21.69 6.33 -0.85
C ILE A 140 20.39 5.69 -1.34
N LEU A 141 20.51 4.71 -2.23
CA LEU A 141 19.39 3.96 -2.80
C LEU A 141 18.92 2.87 -1.84
N GLY A 142 17.65 2.89 -1.45
CA GLY A 142 17.00 1.75 -0.81
C GLY A 142 16.60 0.70 -1.85
N VAL A 143 16.97 -0.55 -1.62
CA VAL A 143 16.63 -1.68 -2.50
C VAL A 143 16.00 -2.80 -1.67
N ASP A 144 14.72 -3.05 -1.91
CA ASP A 144 14.11 -4.33 -1.58
C ASP A 144 14.49 -5.36 -2.66
N LEU A 145 15.50 -6.18 -2.35
CA LEU A 145 15.94 -7.26 -3.22
C LEU A 145 15.01 -8.46 -3.01
N GLY A 146 13.91 -8.51 -3.74
CA GLY A 146 12.96 -9.62 -3.67
C GLY A 146 13.33 -10.79 -4.59
N THR A 147 12.88 -12.01 -4.24
CA THR A 147 13.14 -13.21 -5.05
C THR A 147 12.45 -13.16 -6.40
N THR A 148 11.20 -12.69 -6.47
CA THR A 148 10.42 -12.65 -7.73
C THR A 148 10.53 -11.30 -8.42
N ASP A 149 10.34 -10.22 -7.66
CA ASP A 149 10.38 -8.84 -8.12
C ASP A 149 11.12 -8.02 -7.04
N SER A 150 11.91 -7.03 -7.47
CA SER A 150 12.64 -6.12 -6.58
C SER A 150 12.09 -4.70 -6.71
N VAL A 151 12.09 -3.95 -5.62
CA VAL A 151 11.54 -2.58 -5.56
C VAL A 151 12.63 -1.64 -5.06
N CYS A 152 12.77 -0.47 -5.67
CA CYS A 152 13.75 0.54 -5.30
C CYS A 152 13.04 1.76 -4.70
N ALA A 153 13.66 2.38 -3.71
CA ALA A 153 13.16 3.58 -3.06
C ALA A 153 14.31 4.51 -2.66
N VAL A 154 14.04 5.79 -2.44
CA VAL A 154 15.05 6.79 -2.05
C VAL A 154 14.48 7.78 -1.04
N PRO A 155 15.29 8.29 -0.10
CA PRO A 155 14.89 9.42 0.71
C PRO A 155 14.87 10.68 -0.16
N VAL A 156 13.76 11.41 -0.10
CA VAL A 156 13.58 12.71 -0.75
C VAL A 156 13.07 13.67 0.32
N ASP A 157 13.90 14.65 0.70
CA ASP A 157 13.57 15.62 1.75
C ASP A 157 13.17 14.96 3.09
N GLY A 158 13.79 13.82 3.41
CA GLY A 158 13.51 13.03 4.63
C GLY A 158 12.32 12.08 4.53
N GLU A 159 11.62 12.00 3.38
CA GLU A 159 10.51 11.07 3.17
C GLU A 159 10.90 9.94 2.20
N PRO A 160 10.50 8.68 2.44
CA PRO A 160 10.80 7.58 1.55
C PRO A 160 9.89 7.58 0.30
N GLU A 161 10.48 7.56 -0.90
CA GLU A 161 9.75 7.52 -2.18
C GLU A 161 10.15 6.34 -3.06
N ILE A 162 9.20 5.70 -3.75
CA ILE A 162 9.47 4.60 -4.70
C ILE A 162 10.03 5.11 -6.02
N VAL A 163 11.09 4.47 -6.50
CA VAL A 163 11.69 4.70 -7.81
C VAL A 163 10.93 3.90 -8.88
N VAL A 164 10.40 4.58 -9.89
CA VAL A 164 9.81 3.95 -11.08
C VAL A 164 10.93 3.58 -12.06
N ASN A 165 10.96 2.33 -12.51
CA ASN A 165 12.00 1.85 -13.44
C ASN A 165 11.82 2.42 -14.87
N SER A 166 12.83 2.22 -15.71
CA SER A 166 12.81 2.66 -17.11
C SER A 166 11.68 2.06 -17.97
N GLU A 167 11.06 0.97 -17.53
CA GLU A 167 9.89 0.36 -18.15
C GLU A 167 8.54 0.96 -17.69
N GLY A 168 8.56 1.90 -16.74
CA GLY A 168 7.36 2.53 -16.17
C GLY A 168 6.69 1.72 -15.06
N ASP A 169 7.32 0.65 -14.60
CA ASP A 169 6.84 -0.23 -13.54
C ASP A 169 7.50 0.17 -12.20
N ARG A 170 6.79 -0.01 -11.08
CA ARG A 170 7.33 0.26 -9.71
C ARG A 170 8.17 -0.89 -9.15
N ALA A 171 8.10 -2.06 -9.79
CA ALA A 171 8.85 -3.24 -9.44
C ALA A 171 9.57 -3.79 -10.68
N THR A 172 10.78 -4.29 -10.49
CA THR A 172 11.62 -4.88 -11.53
C THR A 172 11.72 -6.39 -11.30
N PRO A 173 11.32 -7.24 -12.27
CA PRO A 173 11.46 -8.69 -12.12
C PRO A 173 12.90 -9.11 -11.84
N THR A 174 13.10 -9.97 -10.85
CA THR A 174 14.41 -10.49 -10.46
C THR A 174 14.81 -11.63 -11.39
N ALA A 175 15.08 -11.29 -12.66
CA ALA A 175 15.36 -12.22 -13.74
C ALA A 175 16.46 -11.70 -14.68
N LEU A 176 17.27 -12.64 -15.21
CA LEU A 176 18.37 -12.40 -16.14
C LEU A 176 18.30 -13.39 -17.30
N SER A 177 18.57 -12.93 -18.53
CA SER A 177 18.60 -13.79 -19.72
C SER A 177 19.77 -13.41 -20.62
N VAL A 178 20.41 -14.41 -21.23
CA VAL A 178 21.50 -14.20 -22.19
C VAL A 178 20.93 -14.32 -23.61
N ASP A 179 21.14 -13.30 -24.44
CA ASP A 179 20.73 -13.32 -25.84
C ASP A 179 21.67 -14.19 -26.72
N ASP A 180 21.44 -14.19 -28.04
CA ASP A 180 22.24 -14.97 -28.99
C ASP A 180 23.64 -14.36 -29.26
N ASP A 181 23.82 -13.07 -29.00
CA ASP A 181 25.10 -12.36 -29.12
C ASP A 181 25.94 -12.43 -27.82
N GLY A 182 25.35 -12.92 -26.73
CA GLY A 182 25.96 -13.04 -25.41
C GLY A 182 25.82 -11.79 -24.54
N ASN A 183 24.88 -10.88 -24.87
CA ASN A 183 24.52 -9.77 -24.00
C ASN A 183 23.52 -10.21 -22.93
N LEU A 184 23.51 -9.47 -21.81
CA LEU A 184 22.60 -9.71 -20.69
C LEU A 184 21.38 -8.81 -20.79
N LEU A 185 20.22 -9.44 -20.66
CA LEU A 185 18.93 -8.80 -20.46
C LEU A 185 18.52 -8.98 -19.01
N VAL A 186 17.86 -7.96 -18.47
CA VAL A 186 17.47 -7.90 -17.06
C VAL A 186 15.99 -7.54 -16.96
N GLY A 187 15.31 -8.00 -15.92
CA GLY A 187 13.95 -7.56 -15.63
C GLY A 187 12.91 -8.17 -16.54
N LYS A 188 11.96 -7.34 -16.99
CA LYS A 188 10.81 -7.74 -17.81
C LYS A 188 11.23 -8.40 -19.13
N ALA A 189 12.31 -7.92 -19.75
CA ALA A 189 12.85 -8.50 -20.97
C ALA A 189 13.36 -9.93 -20.76
N ALA A 190 14.08 -10.18 -19.67
CA ALA A 190 14.54 -11.51 -19.29
C ALA A 190 13.38 -12.44 -18.94
N ARG A 191 12.43 -11.98 -18.11
CA ARG A 191 11.26 -12.76 -17.68
C ARG A 191 10.42 -13.25 -18.87
N LYS A 192 10.23 -12.42 -19.90
CA LYS A 192 9.52 -12.80 -21.14
C LYS A 192 10.19 -13.96 -21.89
N ARG A 193 11.52 -14.10 -21.79
CA ARG A 193 12.29 -15.14 -22.49
C ARG A 193 12.34 -16.46 -21.72
N ALA A 194 11.92 -16.50 -20.44
CA ALA A 194 12.02 -17.69 -19.60
C ALA A 194 11.35 -18.93 -20.20
N VAL A 195 10.21 -18.77 -20.90
CA VAL A 195 9.51 -19.89 -21.55
C VAL A 195 10.19 -20.33 -22.84
N SER A 196 10.65 -19.40 -23.67
CA SER A 196 11.22 -19.68 -24.99
C SER A 196 12.70 -20.08 -24.96
N ARG A 197 13.43 -19.67 -23.91
CA ARG A 197 14.87 -19.84 -23.74
C ARG A 197 15.19 -20.18 -22.27
N PRO A 198 14.59 -21.23 -21.68
CA PRO A 198 14.78 -21.58 -20.27
C PRO A 198 16.24 -21.89 -19.92
N GLU A 199 16.99 -22.49 -20.85
CA GLU A 199 18.41 -22.82 -20.70
C GLU A 199 19.34 -21.60 -20.70
N ARG A 200 18.83 -20.42 -21.09
CA ARG A 200 19.59 -19.15 -21.08
C ARG A 200 19.01 -18.11 -20.13
N THR A 201 18.02 -18.48 -19.33
CA THR A 201 17.31 -17.55 -18.46
C THR A 201 17.33 -18.03 -17.03
N VAL A 202 17.81 -17.18 -16.11
CA VAL A 202 17.70 -17.38 -14.67
C VAL A 202 16.57 -16.50 -14.15
N THR A 203 15.60 -17.11 -13.48
CA THR A 203 14.67 -16.39 -12.60
C THR A 203 15.12 -16.57 -11.15
N SER A 204 14.60 -15.76 -10.25
CA SER A 204 14.85 -15.93 -8.81
C SER A 204 16.33 -15.72 -8.45
N VAL A 205 16.94 -14.69 -9.05
CA VAL A 205 18.37 -14.37 -8.91
C VAL A 205 18.78 -14.21 -7.44
N LYS A 206 17.91 -13.73 -6.54
CA LYS A 206 18.17 -13.69 -5.08
C LYS A 206 18.53 -15.08 -4.54
N ARG A 207 17.76 -16.13 -4.86
CA ARG A 207 18.04 -17.52 -4.42
C ARG A 207 19.33 -18.05 -5.01
N VAL A 208 19.59 -17.74 -6.27
CA VAL A 208 20.84 -18.14 -6.94
C VAL A 208 22.05 -17.45 -6.32
N LEU A 209 21.90 -16.17 -5.95
CA LEU A 209 22.94 -15.39 -5.28
C LEU A 209 23.23 -15.92 -3.89
N LEU A 210 22.19 -16.14 -3.08
CA LEU A 210 22.28 -16.54 -1.68
C LEU A 210 22.49 -18.04 -1.45
N GLY A 211 22.32 -18.86 -2.49
CA GLY A 211 22.54 -20.30 -2.43
C GLY A 211 24.02 -20.70 -2.37
N GLU A 212 24.28 -21.98 -2.10
CA GLU A 212 25.64 -22.51 -1.97
C GLU A 212 26.46 -22.42 -3.28
N GLY A 213 25.78 -22.47 -4.44
CA GLY A 213 26.39 -22.39 -5.76
C GLY A 213 27.14 -21.07 -6.00
N SER A 214 28.33 -21.15 -6.60
CA SER A 214 29.12 -19.97 -7.01
C SER A 214 28.97 -19.63 -8.49
N THR A 215 28.43 -20.55 -9.30
CA THR A 215 28.23 -20.39 -10.73
C THR A 215 26.90 -21.00 -11.22
N VAL A 216 26.41 -20.50 -12.35
CA VAL A 216 25.24 -21.03 -13.08
C VAL A 216 25.56 -21.14 -14.57
N GLU A 217 25.11 -22.21 -15.20
CA GLU A 217 25.22 -22.41 -16.66
C GLU A 217 24.06 -21.72 -17.39
N LEU A 218 24.38 -20.84 -18.34
CA LEU A 218 23.42 -20.22 -19.26
C LEU A 218 23.86 -20.46 -20.70
N GLY A 219 23.12 -21.34 -21.39
CA GLY A 219 23.50 -21.89 -22.68
C GLY A 219 24.81 -22.67 -22.58
N ASP A 220 25.80 -22.29 -23.37
CA ASP A 220 27.10 -22.97 -23.42
C ASP A 220 28.17 -22.31 -22.52
N ARG A 221 27.76 -21.42 -21.60
CA ARG A 221 28.67 -20.62 -20.76
C ARG A 221 28.30 -20.72 -19.29
N GLU A 222 29.32 -20.83 -18.46
CA GLU A 222 29.22 -20.74 -17.00
C GLU A 222 29.47 -19.29 -16.57
N TYR A 223 28.59 -18.78 -15.70
CA TYR A 223 28.65 -17.42 -15.17
C TYR A 223 28.74 -17.45 -13.65
N SER A 224 29.49 -16.53 -13.05
CA SER A 224 29.44 -16.33 -11.59
C SER A 224 28.08 -15.80 -11.17
N THR A 225 27.51 -16.36 -10.10
CA THR A 225 26.22 -15.90 -9.54
C THR A 225 26.30 -14.45 -9.07
N VAL A 226 27.44 -14.05 -8.53
CA VAL A 226 27.70 -12.69 -8.04
C VAL A 226 27.85 -11.69 -9.19
N GLU A 227 28.56 -12.08 -10.26
CA GLU A 227 28.69 -11.22 -11.46
C GLU A 227 27.34 -11.04 -12.18
N LEU A 228 26.54 -12.11 -12.27
CA LEU A 228 25.18 -12.04 -12.81
C LEU A 228 24.30 -11.09 -11.99
N ALA A 229 24.31 -11.23 -10.65
CA ALA A 229 23.60 -10.32 -9.77
C ALA A 229 24.09 -8.87 -9.93
N GLY A 230 25.38 -8.65 -10.20
CA GLY A 230 25.92 -7.32 -10.49
C GLY A 230 25.20 -6.60 -11.63
N SER A 231 24.78 -7.29 -12.68
CA SER A 231 23.99 -6.69 -13.76
C SER A 231 22.57 -6.28 -13.32
N LEU A 232 22.01 -6.96 -12.31
CA LEU A 232 20.73 -6.55 -11.71
C LEU A 232 20.90 -5.28 -10.88
N PHE A 233 21.95 -5.19 -10.06
CA PHE A 233 22.29 -3.97 -9.31
C PHE A 233 22.63 -2.79 -10.23
N GLU A 234 23.30 -3.05 -11.36
CA GLU A 234 23.56 -2.03 -12.39
C GLU A 234 22.25 -1.49 -12.97
N LYS A 235 21.25 -2.34 -13.18
CA LYS A 235 19.90 -1.90 -13.59
C LYS A 235 19.24 -1.03 -12.52
N PHE A 236 19.25 -1.45 -11.24
CA PHE A 236 18.65 -0.66 -10.16
C PHE A 236 19.28 0.73 -10.05
N ARG A 237 20.61 0.79 -10.08
CA ARG A 237 21.35 2.05 -10.12
C ARG A 237 20.94 2.90 -11.32
N SER A 238 20.98 2.35 -12.53
CA SER A 238 20.66 3.08 -13.77
C SER A 238 19.22 3.62 -13.77
N ASP A 239 18.26 2.84 -13.29
CA ASP A 239 16.86 3.25 -13.16
C ASP A 239 16.72 4.40 -12.14
N ALA A 240 17.37 4.30 -10.97
CA ALA A 240 17.38 5.36 -9.97
C ALA A 240 18.07 6.65 -10.47
N GLU A 241 19.23 6.54 -11.13
CA GLU A 241 19.93 7.67 -11.74
C GLU A 241 19.07 8.36 -12.81
N SER A 242 18.32 7.58 -13.59
CA SER A 242 17.40 8.09 -14.62
C SER A 242 16.22 8.82 -13.99
N ALA A 243 15.65 8.29 -12.90
CA ALA A 243 14.54 8.91 -12.19
C ALA A 243 14.95 10.21 -11.48
N LEU A 244 16.14 10.22 -10.87
CA LEU A 244 16.64 11.36 -10.07
C LEU A 244 17.41 12.41 -10.87
N GLY A 245 17.93 12.05 -12.04
CA GLY A 245 18.77 12.93 -12.87
C GLY A 245 20.16 13.23 -12.27
N ARG A 246 20.63 12.44 -11.29
CA ARG A 246 21.92 12.55 -10.62
C ARG A 246 22.54 11.16 -10.36
N PRO A 247 23.88 11.04 -10.25
CA PRO A 247 24.53 9.76 -10.00
C PRO A 247 24.13 9.17 -8.63
N VAL A 248 24.08 7.84 -8.57
CA VAL A 248 23.79 7.07 -7.36
C VAL A 248 24.96 6.11 -7.15
N GLU A 249 25.65 6.25 -6.02
CA GLU A 249 26.90 5.53 -5.72
C GLU A 249 26.77 4.61 -4.52
N LYS A 250 25.72 4.75 -3.70
CA LYS A 250 25.52 4.05 -2.44
C LYS A 250 24.13 3.42 -2.35
N ALA A 251 23.99 2.35 -1.58
CA ALA A 251 22.70 1.70 -1.35
C ALA A 251 22.57 1.02 0.02
N VAL A 252 21.32 0.90 0.47
CA VAL A 252 20.87 0.01 1.54
C VAL A 252 20.07 -1.12 0.89
N VAL A 253 20.36 -2.37 1.23
CA VAL A 253 19.74 -3.54 0.58
C VAL A 253 19.13 -4.47 1.61
N THR A 254 17.93 -4.99 1.32
CA THR A 254 17.27 -5.97 2.19
C THR A 254 17.88 -7.37 2.06
N VAL A 255 17.87 -8.10 3.18
CA VAL A 255 18.28 -9.50 3.29
C VAL A 255 17.33 -10.27 4.20
N PRO A 256 17.17 -11.60 4.01
CA PRO A 256 16.38 -12.42 4.92
C PRO A 256 16.87 -12.29 6.37
N ALA A 257 15.95 -12.42 7.32
CA ALA A 257 16.24 -12.25 8.75
C ALA A 257 17.37 -13.14 9.26
N VAL A 258 17.39 -14.38 8.77
CA VAL A 258 18.34 -15.44 9.15
C VAL A 258 19.57 -15.49 8.25
N ALA A 259 19.76 -14.49 7.37
CA ALA A 259 20.86 -14.48 6.41
C ALA A 259 22.23 -14.50 7.10
N SER A 260 23.05 -15.49 6.74
CA SER A 260 24.40 -15.66 7.25
C SER A 260 25.33 -14.55 6.78
N ILE A 261 26.48 -14.42 7.45
CA ILE A 261 27.50 -13.43 7.08
C ILE A 261 27.96 -13.63 5.63
N ARG A 262 28.12 -14.88 5.18
CA ARG A 262 28.47 -15.19 3.78
C ARG A 262 27.37 -14.80 2.79
N GLN A 263 26.10 -14.84 3.17
CA GLN A 263 25.00 -14.43 2.30
C GLN A 263 24.97 -12.91 2.12
N ARG A 264 25.10 -12.15 3.22
CA ARG A 264 25.17 -10.67 3.19
C ARG A 264 26.30 -10.16 2.29
N ARG A 265 27.47 -10.79 2.38
CA ARG A 265 28.63 -10.57 1.49
C ARG A 265 28.36 -10.70 0.01
N ARG A 266 27.61 -11.73 -0.36
CA ARG A 266 27.33 -12.02 -1.76
C ARG A 266 26.49 -10.90 -2.37
N ILE A 267 25.65 -10.25 -1.55
CA ILE A 267 24.91 -9.05 -1.93
C ILE A 267 25.84 -7.84 -2.09
N GLU A 268 26.69 -7.57 -1.10
CA GLU A 268 27.66 -6.45 -1.15
C GLU A 268 28.53 -6.50 -2.42
N ARG A 269 29.03 -7.69 -2.74
CA ARG A 269 29.93 -7.89 -3.89
C ARG A 269 29.27 -7.61 -5.24
N ALA A 270 27.98 -7.93 -5.40
CA ALA A 270 27.24 -7.60 -6.61
C ALA A 270 27.07 -6.08 -6.76
N GLY A 271 26.83 -5.37 -5.64
CA GLY A 271 26.86 -3.91 -5.59
C GLY A 271 28.19 -3.33 -6.05
N GLU A 272 29.32 -3.82 -5.51
CA GLU A 272 30.66 -3.36 -5.91
C GLU A 272 30.91 -3.52 -7.42
N ILE A 273 30.47 -4.64 -8.01
CA ILE A 273 30.57 -4.90 -9.45
C ILE A 273 29.74 -3.89 -10.26
N ALA A 274 28.56 -3.51 -9.76
CA ALA A 274 27.70 -2.47 -10.34
C ALA A 274 28.20 -1.03 -10.08
N GLY A 275 29.27 -0.87 -9.30
CA GLY A 275 29.76 0.43 -8.83
C GLY A 275 28.80 1.11 -7.84
N LEU A 276 28.09 0.31 -7.05
CA LEU A 276 27.15 0.71 -6.01
C LEU A 276 27.65 0.18 -4.66
N GLU A 277 28.14 1.05 -3.79
CA GLU A 277 28.61 0.71 -2.45
C GLU A 277 27.42 0.35 -1.55
N ILE A 278 27.36 -0.88 -1.05
CA ILE A 278 26.31 -1.29 -0.13
C ILE A 278 26.71 -0.85 1.27
N GLU A 279 26.15 0.27 1.72
CA GLU A 279 26.44 0.90 3.01
C GLU A 279 25.93 0.06 4.18
N ARG A 280 24.75 -0.56 4.01
CA ARG A 280 24.15 -1.40 5.04
C ARG A 280 23.24 -2.45 4.43
N THR A 281 23.27 -3.65 5.01
CA THR A 281 22.21 -4.66 4.81
C THR A 281 21.22 -4.61 5.96
N ILE A 282 19.93 -4.67 5.66
CA ILE A 282 18.84 -4.62 6.65
C ILE A 282 17.94 -5.84 6.50
N ASP A 283 17.39 -6.32 7.61
CA ASP A 283 16.40 -7.41 7.63
C ASP A 283 15.13 -7.01 6.86
N ASP A 284 14.65 -7.90 5.97
CA ASP A 284 13.45 -7.70 5.13
C ASP A 284 12.24 -7.23 5.99
N ALA A 285 12.00 -7.92 7.12
CA ALA A 285 10.86 -7.70 7.98
C ALA A 285 11.03 -6.46 8.88
N ALA A 286 12.24 -6.20 9.38
CA ALA A 286 12.55 -4.97 10.11
C ALA A 286 12.40 -3.73 9.22
N ALA A 287 12.87 -3.80 7.97
CA ALA A 287 12.66 -2.75 6.98
C ALA A 287 11.15 -2.53 6.74
N ALA A 288 10.35 -3.59 6.61
CA ALA A 288 8.91 -3.43 6.48
C ALA A 288 8.26 -2.73 7.68
N VAL A 289 8.70 -3.02 8.92
CA VAL A 289 8.19 -2.29 10.11
C VAL A 289 8.65 -0.84 10.12
N MET A 290 9.90 -0.55 9.72
CA MET A 290 10.35 0.83 9.54
C MET A 290 9.48 1.58 8.53
N GLY A 291 9.25 1.00 7.34
CA GLY A 291 8.37 1.61 6.33
C GLY A 291 6.92 1.76 6.80
N TYR A 292 6.42 0.86 7.64
CA TYR A 292 5.06 0.89 8.19
C TYR A 292 4.88 1.95 9.29
N ALA A 293 5.81 2.00 10.24
CA ALA A 293 5.69 2.81 11.45
C ALA A 293 6.47 4.12 11.37
N TYR A 294 7.15 4.42 10.26
CA TYR A 294 7.83 5.70 10.05
C TYR A 294 6.87 6.88 10.24
N GLY A 295 7.28 7.84 11.07
CA GLY A 295 6.46 9.01 11.42
C GLY A 295 5.30 8.75 12.36
N SER A 296 5.20 7.55 12.97
CA SER A 296 4.18 7.26 13.99
C SER A 296 4.60 7.77 15.38
N ASP A 297 3.68 8.46 16.07
CA ASP A 297 3.94 9.12 17.37
C ASP A 297 3.46 8.25 18.57
N GLY A 298 3.55 6.91 18.48
CA GLY A 298 3.02 6.00 19.52
C GLY A 298 3.86 4.75 19.76
N GLU A 299 3.83 4.25 21.00
CA GLU A 299 4.39 2.95 21.40
C GLU A 299 3.53 1.82 20.80
N GLN A 300 4.19 0.87 20.13
CA GLN A 300 3.53 -0.30 19.56
C GLN A 300 4.50 -1.48 19.43
N THR A 301 4.02 -2.67 19.77
CA THR A 301 4.70 -3.93 19.47
C THR A 301 4.15 -4.53 18.17
N VAL A 302 5.00 -4.68 17.17
CA VAL A 302 4.63 -5.08 15.80
C VAL A 302 5.22 -6.44 15.46
N LEU A 303 4.36 -7.43 15.20
CA LEU A 303 4.78 -8.71 14.61
C LEU A 303 4.63 -8.63 13.09
N VAL A 304 5.72 -8.85 12.38
CA VAL A 304 5.76 -8.89 10.92
C VAL A 304 6.10 -10.29 10.43
N CYS A 305 5.35 -10.75 9.42
CA CYS A 305 5.60 -11.99 8.70
C CYS A 305 5.70 -11.68 7.21
N ASP A 306 6.93 -11.63 6.69
CA ASP A 306 7.22 -11.43 5.27
C ASP A 306 7.36 -12.80 4.59
N LEU A 307 6.32 -13.19 3.85
CA LEU A 307 6.33 -14.40 3.03
C LEU A 307 6.37 -14.02 1.55
N GLY A 308 7.60 -13.89 1.06
CA GLY A 308 7.90 -13.51 -0.31
C GLY A 308 7.85 -14.67 -1.31
N GLY A 309 8.50 -14.47 -2.46
CA GLY A 309 8.58 -15.49 -3.52
C GLY A 309 9.43 -16.71 -3.15
N GLY A 310 10.39 -16.56 -2.23
CA GLY A 310 11.33 -17.64 -1.93
C GLY A 310 11.95 -17.68 -0.55
N SER A 311 11.53 -16.82 0.37
CA SER A 311 11.97 -16.84 1.77
C SER A 311 10.85 -16.34 2.67
N LEU A 312 10.86 -16.80 3.92
CA LEU A 312 10.02 -16.35 5.00
C LEU A 312 10.90 -15.64 6.03
N SER A 313 10.59 -14.39 6.35
CA SER A 313 11.18 -13.66 7.47
C SER A 313 10.08 -13.32 8.48
N VAL A 314 10.32 -13.58 9.76
CA VAL A 314 9.40 -13.22 10.86
C VAL A 314 10.18 -12.44 11.90
N SER A 315 9.68 -11.26 12.26
CA SER A 315 10.32 -10.41 13.27
C SER A 315 9.27 -9.78 14.18
N LEU A 316 9.59 -9.66 15.46
CA LEU A 316 8.83 -8.91 16.44
C LEU A 316 9.64 -7.67 16.82
N LEU A 317 9.05 -6.49 16.69
CA LEU A 317 9.70 -5.22 16.98
C LEU A 317 8.89 -4.39 17.96
N ASP A 318 9.58 -3.77 18.92
CA ASP A 318 9.03 -2.69 19.72
C ASP A 318 9.39 -1.35 19.06
N VAL A 319 8.37 -0.51 18.86
CA VAL A 319 8.54 0.80 18.23
C VAL A 319 8.08 1.88 19.19
N GLU A 320 8.99 2.74 19.63
CA GLU A 320 8.70 3.84 20.55
C GLU A 320 9.52 5.09 20.19
N ASN A 321 8.85 6.22 19.95
CA ASN A 321 9.50 7.54 19.76
C ASN A 321 10.66 7.54 18.74
N GLY A 322 10.50 6.83 17.61
CA GLY A 322 11.53 6.71 16.58
C GLY A 322 12.61 5.65 16.86
N ILE A 323 12.55 4.95 17.99
CA ILE A 323 13.38 3.79 18.30
C ILE A 323 12.66 2.54 17.81
N TYR A 324 13.35 1.73 17.02
CA TYR A 324 12.90 0.45 16.49
C TYR A 324 13.80 -0.62 17.06
N GLU A 325 13.30 -1.41 18.01
CA GLU A 325 14.06 -2.48 18.65
C GLU A 325 13.58 -3.83 18.15
N ILE A 326 14.47 -4.62 17.56
CA ILE A 326 14.16 -6.00 17.22
C ILE A 326 14.19 -6.83 18.51
N VAL A 327 13.03 -7.31 18.93
CA VAL A 327 12.90 -8.16 20.13
C VAL A 327 13.30 -9.59 19.81
N ALA A 328 12.84 -10.10 18.67
CA ALA A 328 13.16 -11.43 18.18
C ALA A 328 12.98 -11.47 16.65
N ASN A 329 13.82 -12.25 15.97
CA ASN A 329 13.71 -12.50 14.54
C ASN A 329 13.93 -13.97 14.22
N GLY A 330 13.44 -14.43 13.08
CA GLY A 330 13.55 -15.81 12.61
C GLY A 330 13.01 -15.95 11.19
N GLY A 331 12.94 -17.17 10.67
CA GLY A 331 12.51 -17.38 9.30
C GLY A 331 12.92 -18.71 8.69
N ASP A 332 12.69 -18.82 7.38
CA ASP A 332 13.00 -19.98 6.56
C ASP A 332 13.39 -19.51 5.14
N ASP A 333 14.69 -19.55 4.83
CA ASP A 333 15.27 -19.07 3.56
C ASP A 333 14.87 -19.93 2.34
N GLU A 334 14.24 -21.09 2.57
CA GLU A 334 13.80 -22.04 1.54
C GLU A 334 12.28 -22.18 1.51
N LEU A 335 11.55 -21.18 1.99
CA LEU A 335 10.09 -21.18 2.05
C LEU A 335 9.49 -19.87 1.51
N GLY A 336 8.89 -19.93 0.34
CA GLY A 336 8.12 -18.83 -0.24
C GLY A 336 7.14 -19.32 -1.30
N GLY A 337 6.59 -18.38 -2.07
CA GLY A 337 5.58 -18.67 -3.09
C GLY A 337 5.98 -19.71 -4.14
N GLU A 338 7.27 -19.88 -4.41
CA GLU A 338 7.80 -20.88 -5.34
C GLU A 338 7.58 -22.33 -4.87
N GLU A 339 7.58 -22.60 -3.56
CA GLU A 339 7.32 -23.95 -3.03
C GLU A 339 5.85 -24.35 -3.23
N TRP A 340 4.93 -23.37 -3.16
CA TRP A 340 3.52 -23.61 -3.51
C TRP A 340 3.36 -23.89 -5.00
N ASP A 341 4.11 -23.17 -5.84
CA ASP A 341 4.10 -23.40 -7.29
C ASP A 341 4.65 -24.80 -7.59
N ALA A 342 5.77 -25.18 -6.97
CA ALA A 342 6.37 -26.51 -7.10
C ALA A 342 5.41 -27.63 -6.68
N ALA A 343 4.68 -27.47 -5.56
CA ALA A 343 3.70 -28.45 -5.11
C ALA A 343 2.58 -28.67 -6.16
N ILE A 344 2.09 -27.58 -6.78
CA ILE A 344 1.11 -27.68 -7.88
C ILE A 344 1.75 -28.32 -9.12
N VAL A 345 2.97 -27.94 -9.49
CA VAL A 345 3.71 -28.53 -10.62
C VAL A 345 3.87 -30.04 -10.43
N ASP A 346 4.31 -30.49 -9.27
CA ASP A 346 4.46 -31.91 -8.96
C ASP A 346 3.13 -32.64 -9.03
N HIS A 347 2.06 -32.07 -8.47
CA HIS A 347 0.72 -32.64 -8.57
C HIS A 347 0.26 -32.82 -10.02
N LEU A 348 0.51 -31.82 -10.87
CA LEU A 348 0.13 -31.84 -12.28
C LEU A 348 1.01 -32.80 -13.09
N ALA A 349 2.32 -32.81 -12.85
CA ALA A 349 3.28 -33.68 -13.51
C ALA A 349 3.04 -35.15 -13.17
N ASP A 350 2.83 -35.49 -11.90
CA ASP A 350 2.56 -36.87 -11.46
C ASP A 350 1.26 -37.41 -12.08
N ARG A 351 0.23 -36.57 -12.21
CA ARG A 351 -1.01 -36.95 -12.90
C ARG A 351 -0.81 -37.15 -14.39
N PHE A 352 -0.09 -36.24 -15.04
CA PHE A 352 0.21 -36.34 -16.46
C PHE A 352 1.07 -37.58 -16.76
N GLU A 353 2.04 -37.89 -15.91
CA GLU A 353 2.86 -39.10 -16.00
C GLU A 353 2.00 -40.36 -15.79
N ALA A 354 1.07 -40.35 -14.83
CA ALA A 354 0.15 -41.48 -14.63
C ALA A 354 -0.75 -41.74 -15.85
N ASP A 355 -1.20 -40.69 -16.53
CA ASP A 355 -2.10 -40.78 -17.68
C ASP A 355 -1.37 -41.08 -19.00
N HIS A 356 -0.17 -40.54 -19.19
CA HIS A 356 0.57 -40.57 -20.47
C HIS A 356 1.93 -41.27 -20.42
N GLY A 357 2.45 -41.59 -19.23
CA GLY A 357 3.77 -42.22 -19.03
C GLY A 357 4.96 -41.30 -19.30
N ILE A 358 4.75 -39.98 -19.25
CA ILE A 358 5.75 -38.95 -19.55
C ILE A 358 5.85 -38.01 -18.36
N ASP A 359 7.04 -37.86 -17.78
CA ASP A 359 7.30 -36.84 -16.77
C ASP A 359 7.64 -35.51 -17.45
N LEU A 360 6.78 -34.50 -17.25
CA LEU A 360 6.96 -33.16 -17.82
C LEU A 360 8.08 -32.36 -17.15
N ARG A 361 8.58 -32.79 -15.98
CA ARG A 361 9.67 -32.12 -15.25
C ARG A 361 11.04 -32.29 -15.93
N GLU A 362 11.18 -33.35 -16.73
CA GLU A 362 12.39 -33.67 -17.49
C GLU A 362 12.57 -32.77 -18.73
N ASP A 363 11.50 -32.15 -19.22
CA ASP A 363 11.53 -31.17 -20.31
C ASP A 363 11.59 -29.74 -19.74
N PRO A 364 12.70 -29.00 -19.91
CA PRO A 364 12.85 -27.65 -19.36
C PRO A 364 11.76 -26.67 -19.81
N GLN A 365 11.30 -26.78 -21.06
CA GLN A 365 10.28 -25.90 -21.61
C GLN A 365 8.91 -26.25 -21.04
N ALA A 366 8.56 -27.54 -21.00
CA ALA A 366 7.32 -28.00 -20.38
C ALA A 366 7.28 -27.63 -18.89
N ARG A 367 8.36 -27.90 -18.15
CA ARG A 367 8.50 -27.54 -16.73
C ARG A 367 8.29 -26.05 -16.49
N ARG A 368 8.86 -25.18 -17.32
CA ARG A 368 8.65 -23.72 -17.18
C ARG A 368 7.20 -23.33 -17.42
N ARG A 369 6.56 -23.89 -18.45
CA ARG A 369 5.14 -23.62 -18.75
C ARG A 369 4.22 -24.13 -17.64
N LEU A 370 4.55 -25.28 -17.04
CA LEU A 370 3.86 -25.79 -15.85
C LEU A 370 4.03 -24.84 -14.67
N ALA A 371 5.24 -24.34 -14.41
CA ALA A 371 5.50 -23.40 -13.32
C ALA A 371 4.71 -22.08 -13.49
N ASP A 372 4.68 -21.51 -14.70
CA ASP A 372 3.91 -20.29 -14.96
C ASP A 372 2.39 -20.54 -14.80
N ALA A 373 1.89 -21.69 -15.26
CA ALA A 373 0.49 -22.08 -15.10
C ALA A 373 0.12 -22.37 -13.62
N ALA A 374 1.04 -22.98 -12.87
CA ALA A 374 0.89 -23.24 -11.43
C ALA A 374 0.85 -21.93 -10.63
N ALA A 375 1.74 -20.98 -10.92
CA ALA A 375 1.74 -19.66 -10.30
C ALA A 375 0.44 -18.89 -10.57
N ALA A 376 -0.06 -18.93 -11.82
CA ALA A 376 -1.35 -18.34 -12.16
C ALA A 376 -2.51 -19.02 -11.40
N ALA A 377 -2.52 -20.35 -11.35
CA ALA A 377 -3.53 -21.11 -10.62
C ALA A 377 -3.54 -20.80 -9.12
N LYS A 378 -2.36 -20.71 -8.49
CA LYS A 378 -2.18 -20.30 -7.09
C LYS A 378 -2.79 -18.92 -6.84
N ILE A 379 -2.47 -17.93 -7.68
CA ILE A 379 -2.99 -16.56 -7.57
C ILE A 379 -4.51 -16.54 -7.74
N GLU A 380 -5.05 -17.27 -8.72
CA GLU A 380 -6.49 -17.37 -8.90
C GLU A 380 -7.20 -18.00 -7.69
N LEU A 381 -6.64 -19.08 -7.12
CA LEU A 381 -7.21 -19.78 -5.97
C LEU A 381 -7.20 -18.94 -4.68
N ALA A 382 -6.37 -17.90 -4.61
CA ALA A 382 -6.44 -16.93 -3.51
C ALA A 382 -7.79 -16.20 -3.44
N SER A 383 -8.49 -16.03 -4.57
CA SER A 383 -9.81 -15.36 -4.64
C SER A 383 -10.96 -16.28 -5.09
N ARG A 384 -10.68 -17.35 -5.83
CA ARG A 384 -11.67 -18.30 -6.37
C ARG A 384 -11.66 -19.65 -5.66
N GLU A 385 -12.81 -20.30 -5.58
CA GLU A 385 -12.93 -21.66 -5.01
C GLU A 385 -12.35 -22.76 -5.92
N ARG A 386 -12.21 -22.47 -7.22
CA ARG A 386 -11.72 -23.42 -8.22
C ARG A 386 -11.08 -22.67 -9.38
N THR A 387 -10.04 -23.26 -9.96
CA THR A 387 -9.41 -22.79 -11.20
C THR A 387 -9.24 -23.93 -12.20
N ARG A 388 -9.15 -23.56 -13.48
CA ARG A 388 -8.86 -24.49 -14.58
C ARG A 388 -7.45 -24.19 -15.07
N ILE A 389 -6.65 -25.25 -15.19
CA ILE A 389 -5.26 -25.18 -15.61
C ILE A 389 -5.17 -25.83 -16.99
N ASP A 390 -4.97 -25.01 -18.01
CA ASP A 390 -4.87 -25.44 -19.40
C ASP A 390 -3.49 -25.07 -19.95
N VAL A 391 -2.68 -26.09 -20.28
CA VAL A 391 -1.38 -25.93 -20.93
C VAL A 391 -1.42 -26.68 -22.27
N PRO A 392 -1.79 -26.00 -23.38
CA PRO A 392 -1.91 -26.64 -24.68
C PRO A 392 -0.53 -26.98 -25.24
N TYR A 393 -0.42 -28.09 -25.97
CA TYR A 393 0.83 -28.55 -26.60
C TYR A 393 1.99 -28.58 -25.59
N VAL A 394 1.74 -29.10 -24.39
CA VAL A 394 2.71 -29.11 -23.30
C VAL A 394 3.91 -29.99 -23.62
N THR A 395 3.68 -31.06 -24.38
CA THR A 395 4.72 -31.94 -24.93
C THR A 395 4.22 -32.58 -26.23
N ALA A 396 5.09 -33.32 -26.91
CA ALA A 396 4.75 -34.05 -28.13
C ALA A 396 5.22 -35.50 -28.10
N THR A 397 4.41 -36.39 -28.68
CA THR A 397 4.68 -37.82 -28.83
C THR A 397 4.67 -38.23 -30.30
N ASP A 398 5.06 -39.46 -30.59
CA ASP A 398 4.96 -40.04 -31.94
C ASP A 398 3.51 -40.03 -32.48
N ASP A 399 2.51 -40.00 -31.60
CA ASP A 399 1.08 -39.98 -31.94
C ASP A 399 0.52 -38.54 -32.09
N GLY A 400 1.32 -37.51 -31.80
CA GLY A 400 0.95 -36.09 -31.89
C GLY A 400 1.22 -35.28 -30.62
N PRO A 401 0.91 -33.98 -30.63
CA PRO A 401 1.08 -33.12 -29.46
C PRO A 401 0.03 -33.44 -28.39
N LEU A 402 0.41 -33.27 -27.12
CA LEU A 402 -0.43 -33.51 -25.95
C LEU A 402 -0.69 -32.20 -25.20
N ASP A 403 -1.89 -32.07 -24.66
CA ASP A 403 -2.32 -30.94 -23.82
C ASP A 403 -2.43 -31.39 -22.36
N LEU A 404 -2.11 -30.52 -21.42
CA LEU A 404 -2.46 -30.70 -20.02
C LEU A 404 -3.72 -29.90 -19.72
N ASN A 405 -4.79 -30.59 -19.33
CA ASN A 405 -6.04 -29.99 -18.89
C ASN A 405 -6.37 -30.51 -17.49
N ALA A 406 -6.37 -29.61 -16.50
CA ALA A 406 -6.68 -29.95 -15.13
C ALA A 406 -7.65 -28.95 -14.50
N THR A 407 -8.30 -29.37 -13.42
CA THR A 407 -9.10 -28.49 -12.57
C THR A 407 -8.62 -28.70 -11.15
N LEU A 408 -8.34 -27.61 -10.46
CA LEU A 408 -7.85 -27.61 -9.08
C LEU A 408 -8.85 -26.81 -8.23
N ASP A 409 -9.44 -27.50 -7.26
CA ASP A 409 -10.32 -26.90 -6.26
C ASP A 409 -9.49 -26.39 -5.07
N ARG A 410 -9.95 -25.34 -4.38
CA ARG A 410 -9.27 -24.74 -3.23
C ARG A 410 -9.00 -25.77 -2.13
N ASP A 411 -9.97 -26.60 -1.78
CA ASP A 411 -9.80 -27.65 -0.76
C ASP A 411 -8.65 -28.62 -1.09
N ALA A 412 -8.51 -28.97 -2.37
CA ALA A 412 -7.44 -29.86 -2.84
C ALA A 412 -6.07 -29.16 -2.82
N TYR A 413 -6.03 -27.89 -3.21
CA TYR A 413 -4.84 -27.04 -3.13
C TYR A 413 -4.39 -26.80 -1.67
N GLU A 414 -5.31 -26.50 -0.77
CA GLU A 414 -5.00 -26.29 0.66
C GLU A 414 -4.50 -27.59 1.30
N SER A 415 -5.09 -28.73 0.93
CA SER A 415 -4.62 -30.05 1.38
C SER A 415 -3.22 -30.38 0.84
N LEU A 416 -2.92 -29.99 -0.40
CA LEU A 416 -1.63 -30.20 -1.05
C LEU A 416 -0.53 -29.36 -0.39
N THR A 417 -0.88 -28.19 0.13
CA THR A 417 0.09 -27.18 0.61
C THR A 417 0.11 -27.00 2.13
N GLU A 418 -0.72 -27.74 2.89
CA GLU A 418 -0.72 -27.73 4.36
C GLU A 418 0.68 -27.93 4.98
N PRO A 419 1.58 -28.83 4.50
CA PRO A 419 2.91 -28.97 5.07
C PRO A 419 3.76 -27.68 4.98
N LEU A 420 3.55 -26.87 3.94
CA LEU A 420 4.24 -25.59 3.77
C LEU A 420 3.67 -24.54 4.72
N VAL A 421 2.35 -24.53 4.91
CA VAL A 421 1.68 -23.66 5.89
C VAL A 421 2.09 -24.01 7.32
N GLU A 422 2.28 -25.29 7.63
CA GLU A 422 2.80 -25.73 8.93
C GLU A 422 4.19 -25.15 9.20
N ARG A 423 5.10 -25.14 8.21
CA ARG A 423 6.43 -24.49 8.35
C ARG A 423 6.33 -22.99 8.65
N VAL A 424 5.38 -22.27 8.02
CA VAL A 424 5.13 -20.85 8.31
C VAL A 424 4.70 -20.65 9.77
N VAL A 425 3.77 -21.49 10.23
CA VAL A 425 3.25 -21.45 11.61
C VAL A 425 4.33 -21.81 12.63
N GLU A 426 5.18 -22.79 12.33
CA GLU A 426 6.29 -23.19 13.19
C GLU A 426 7.33 -22.08 13.32
N SER A 427 7.71 -21.46 12.21
CA SER A 427 8.66 -20.33 12.20
C SER A 427 8.11 -19.13 12.98
N THR A 428 6.82 -18.81 12.78
CA THR A 428 6.17 -17.71 13.52
C THR A 428 6.08 -18.01 15.02
N ARG A 429 5.76 -19.25 15.39
CA ARG A 429 5.71 -19.68 16.80
C ARG A 429 7.10 -19.65 17.45
N ALA A 430 8.15 -19.99 16.71
CA ALA A 430 9.51 -19.92 17.22
C ALA A 430 9.86 -18.48 17.63
N VAL A 431 9.60 -17.49 16.77
CA VAL A 431 9.84 -16.07 17.09
C VAL A 431 9.04 -15.61 18.30
N LEU A 432 7.76 -16.01 18.40
CA LEU A 432 6.94 -15.70 19.57
C LEU A 432 7.48 -16.33 20.86
N ASN A 433 7.98 -17.56 20.81
CA ASN A 433 8.58 -18.22 21.98
C ASN A 433 9.94 -17.64 22.36
N ASP A 434 10.71 -17.17 21.38
CA ASP A 434 11.99 -16.50 21.58
C ASP A 434 11.76 -15.09 22.16
N SER A 435 10.61 -14.47 21.86
CA SER A 435 10.17 -13.22 22.48
C SER A 435 9.68 -13.43 23.91
N ARG A 436 9.89 -12.44 24.78
CA ARG A 436 9.31 -12.44 26.14
C ARG A 436 7.83 -12.04 26.16
N TYR A 437 7.21 -11.90 24.99
CA TYR A 437 5.87 -11.38 24.78
C TYR A 437 4.86 -12.52 24.61
N GLU A 438 3.67 -12.34 25.17
CA GLU A 438 2.52 -13.20 24.88
C GLU A 438 1.76 -12.65 23.66
N THR A 439 0.91 -13.47 23.05
CA THR A 439 0.16 -13.03 21.84
C THR A 439 -0.77 -11.84 22.09
N ASP A 440 -1.21 -11.64 23.34
CA ASP A 440 -2.07 -10.52 23.74
C ASP A 440 -1.30 -9.19 23.87
N ASP A 441 0.04 -9.23 23.90
CA ASP A 441 0.90 -8.04 24.01
C ASP A 441 1.27 -7.47 22.62
N ILE A 442 0.86 -8.13 21.53
CA ILE A 442 1.13 -7.67 20.16
C ILE A 442 0.06 -6.67 19.75
N ASP A 443 0.48 -5.45 19.38
CA ASP A 443 -0.44 -4.37 18.98
C ASP A 443 -0.86 -4.46 17.52
N GLU A 444 0.07 -4.85 16.63
CA GLU A 444 -0.15 -4.88 15.18
C GLU A 444 0.47 -6.14 14.54
N LEU A 445 -0.30 -6.81 13.67
CA LEU A 445 0.16 -7.94 12.85
C LEU A 445 0.27 -7.50 11.38
N LEU A 446 1.49 -7.47 10.86
CA LEU A 446 1.79 -7.11 9.48
C LEU A 446 2.13 -8.35 8.66
N LEU A 447 1.43 -8.56 7.54
CA LEU A 447 1.78 -9.57 6.55
C LEU A 447 2.37 -8.87 5.32
N VAL A 448 3.55 -9.29 4.92
CA VAL A 448 4.33 -8.71 3.81
C VAL A 448 4.63 -9.81 2.80
N GLY A 449 4.83 -9.43 1.54
CA GLY A 449 5.15 -10.38 0.47
C GLY A 449 3.93 -11.08 -0.12
N GLY A 450 3.96 -11.30 -1.44
CA GLY A 450 2.79 -11.76 -2.20
C GLY A 450 2.22 -13.12 -1.78
N ALA A 451 3.02 -14.03 -1.22
CA ALA A 451 2.53 -15.34 -0.78
C ALA A 451 1.81 -15.28 0.58
N SER A 452 2.00 -14.22 1.37
CA SER A 452 1.22 -13.98 2.59
C SER A 452 -0.27 -13.69 2.32
N ARG A 453 -0.62 -13.36 1.06
CA ARG A 453 -2.00 -13.12 0.60
C ARG A 453 -2.85 -14.39 0.48
N LEU A 454 -2.23 -15.56 0.55
CA LEU A 454 -2.94 -16.84 0.50
C LEU A 454 -3.89 -16.97 1.70
N PRO A 455 -5.20 -17.23 1.48
CA PRO A 455 -6.18 -17.28 2.57
C PRO A 455 -5.83 -18.26 3.69
N GLN A 456 -5.29 -19.43 3.34
CA GLN A 456 -4.86 -20.46 4.30
C GLN A 456 -3.71 -19.96 5.18
N VAL A 457 -2.69 -19.31 4.59
CA VAL A 457 -1.56 -18.73 5.33
C VAL A 457 -2.05 -17.64 6.28
N ARG A 458 -2.78 -16.66 5.75
CA ARG A 458 -3.31 -15.54 6.54
C ARG A 458 -4.16 -16.02 7.71
N SER A 459 -5.14 -16.89 7.44
CA SER A 459 -6.03 -17.45 8.46
C SER A 459 -5.26 -18.17 9.57
N ARG A 460 -4.20 -18.91 9.22
CA ARG A 460 -3.41 -19.69 10.18
C ARG A 460 -2.53 -18.80 11.07
N ILE A 461 -1.94 -17.75 10.51
CA ILE A 461 -1.19 -16.75 11.29
C ILE A 461 -2.13 -15.93 12.17
N GLU A 462 -3.24 -15.42 11.63
CA GLU A 462 -4.25 -14.69 12.41
C GLU A 462 -4.82 -15.53 13.56
N THR A 463 -5.01 -16.84 13.34
CA THR A 463 -5.44 -17.76 14.40
C THR A 463 -4.36 -18.00 15.44
N LEU A 464 -3.09 -18.09 15.03
CA LEU A 464 -1.95 -18.28 15.93
C LEU A 464 -1.78 -17.07 16.86
N VAL A 465 -1.87 -15.87 16.30
CA VAL A 465 -1.65 -14.60 17.00
C VAL A 465 -2.93 -14.12 17.72
N GLY A 466 -4.11 -14.52 17.25
CA GLY A 466 -5.39 -14.07 17.81
C GLY A 466 -5.84 -12.69 17.32
N GLN A 467 -5.16 -12.12 16.33
CA GLN A 467 -5.40 -10.78 15.78
C GLN A 467 -5.56 -10.80 14.26
N GLN A 468 -6.33 -9.85 13.71
CA GLN A 468 -6.46 -9.66 12.26
C GLN A 468 -5.31 -8.82 11.71
N THR A 469 -4.89 -9.11 10.48
CA THR A 469 -3.76 -8.38 9.88
C THR A 469 -4.13 -6.94 9.53
N THR A 470 -3.15 -6.05 9.64
CA THR A 470 -3.31 -4.64 9.27
C THR A 470 -3.07 -4.43 7.77
N ARG A 471 -3.89 -3.59 7.14
CA ARG A 471 -3.86 -3.29 5.69
C ARG A 471 -3.62 -1.80 5.39
N ARG A 472 -2.84 -1.11 6.23
CA ARG A 472 -2.60 0.35 6.10
C ARG A 472 -1.54 0.70 5.06
N VAL A 473 -0.74 -0.28 4.61
CA VAL A 473 0.40 -0.07 3.72
C VAL A 473 0.38 -1.07 2.56
N ASN A 474 1.01 -0.70 1.45
CA ASN A 474 1.17 -1.58 0.31
C ASN A 474 2.18 -2.69 0.66
N GLU A 475 1.70 -3.93 0.79
CA GLU A 475 2.50 -5.11 1.16
C GLU A 475 3.65 -5.40 0.16
N ASP A 476 3.61 -4.85 -1.07
CA ASP A 476 4.65 -5.04 -2.09
C ASP A 476 5.72 -3.92 -2.09
N GLU A 477 5.51 -2.82 -1.37
CA GLU A 477 6.38 -1.63 -1.42
C GLU A 477 6.93 -1.20 -0.04
N VAL A 478 6.26 -1.61 1.04
CA VAL A 478 6.59 -1.17 2.42
C VAL A 478 8.04 -1.49 2.80
N THR A 479 8.57 -2.63 2.37
CA THR A 479 9.95 -3.05 2.62
C THR A 479 10.95 -2.10 1.95
N ALA A 480 10.70 -1.71 0.69
CA ALA A 480 11.54 -0.74 -0.01
C ALA A 480 11.47 0.64 0.65
N LEU A 481 10.28 1.09 1.06
CA LEU A 481 10.14 2.35 1.82
C LEU A 481 10.96 2.33 3.11
N GLY A 482 10.98 1.22 3.84
CA GLY A 482 11.84 1.03 5.00
C GLY A 482 13.33 1.16 4.71
N THR A 483 13.81 0.59 3.59
CA THR A 483 15.20 0.78 3.17
C THR A 483 15.52 2.23 2.85
N ALA A 484 14.57 3.00 2.31
CA ALA A 484 14.75 4.42 2.07
C ALA A 484 14.80 5.24 3.37
N VAL A 485 14.04 4.85 4.41
CA VAL A 485 14.18 5.43 5.77
C VAL A 485 15.59 5.17 6.30
N GLN A 486 16.07 3.91 6.24
CA GLN A 486 17.42 3.55 6.68
C GLN A 486 18.50 4.29 5.87
N ALA A 487 18.30 4.47 4.57
CA ALA A 487 19.16 5.26 3.71
C ALA A 487 19.18 6.74 4.11
N GLY A 488 18.02 7.30 4.47
CA GLY A 488 17.89 8.67 4.98
C GLY A 488 18.62 8.88 6.31
N ILE A 489 18.61 7.89 7.21
CA ILE A 489 19.38 7.92 8.46
C ILE A 489 20.88 7.97 8.16
N LEU A 490 21.36 7.12 7.24
CA LEU A 490 22.78 7.06 6.87
C LEU A 490 23.26 8.30 6.10
N SER A 491 22.40 8.93 5.30
CA SER A 491 22.72 10.18 4.59
C SER A 491 22.58 11.42 5.49
N GLY A 492 21.94 11.29 6.66
CA GLY A 492 21.61 12.40 7.56
C GLY A 492 20.45 13.27 7.07
N GLU A 493 19.59 12.74 6.20
CA GLU A 493 18.32 13.36 5.78
C GLU A 493 17.17 13.05 6.75
N VAL A 494 17.29 11.96 7.53
CA VAL A 494 16.34 11.55 8.56
C VAL A 494 17.02 11.64 9.92
N ASP A 495 16.50 12.52 10.77
CA ASP A 495 16.92 12.69 12.16
C ASP A 495 15.95 11.93 13.10
N ASP A 496 16.36 11.66 14.33
CA ASP A 496 15.53 11.10 15.42
C ASP A 496 14.93 9.69 15.16
N VAL A 497 15.60 8.87 14.34
CA VAL A 497 15.26 7.44 14.15
C VAL A 497 16.46 6.55 14.45
N VAL A 498 16.25 5.51 15.27
CA VAL A 498 17.29 4.54 15.67
C VAL A 498 16.77 3.12 15.47
N LEU A 499 17.55 2.27 14.80
CA LEU A 499 17.29 0.84 14.69
C LEU A 499 18.28 0.07 15.58
N LEU A 500 17.76 -0.62 16.59
CA LEU A 500 18.50 -1.55 17.45
C LEU A 500 18.34 -2.97 16.90
N ASP A 501 19.47 -3.55 16.53
CA ASP A 501 19.58 -4.82 15.79
C ASP A 501 19.89 -5.98 16.74
N VAL A 502 19.70 -7.23 16.29
CA VAL A 502 20.00 -8.43 17.09
C VAL A 502 20.76 -9.49 16.28
N THR A 503 21.42 -10.42 16.98
CA THR A 503 22.10 -11.56 16.36
C THR A 503 21.12 -12.54 15.73
N SER A 504 21.26 -12.80 14.42
CA SER A 504 20.39 -13.73 13.69
C SER A 504 20.68 -15.21 13.98
N LEU A 505 21.91 -15.56 14.34
CA LEU A 505 22.37 -16.93 14.59
C LEU A 505 23.41 -16.93 15.72
N PRO A 506 23.48 -18.00 16.53
CA PRO A 506 24.46 -18.10 17.60
C PRO A 506 25.89 -18.09 17.06
N LEU A 507 26.80 -17.44 17.78
CA LEU A 507 28.24 -17.48 17.54
C LEU A 507 28.92 -18.26 18.66
N GLY A 508 29.91 -19.07 18.29
CA GLY A 508 30.56 -19.94 19.24
C GLY A 508 31.83 -20.59 18.71
N ILE A 509 32.35 -21.55 19.46
CA ILE A 509 33.58 -22.27 19.11
C ILE A 509 33.39 -23.77 19.11
N ALA A 510 34.23 -24.49 18.36
CA ALA A 510 34.32 -25.95 18.46
C ALA A 510 35.10 -26.37 19.70
N VAL A 511 34.49 -27.21 20.54
CA VAL A 511 35.12 -27.82 21.71
C VAL A 511 35.58 -29.26 21.44
N GLU A 512 36.32 -29.84 22.39
CA GLU A 512 36.72 -31.25 22.29
C GLU A 512 35.49 -32.16 22.27
N GLY A 513 35.45 -33.09 21.30
CA GLY A 513 34.26 -33.92 21.01
C GLY A 513 33.59 -33.56 19.68
N GLY A 514 33.85 -32.35 19.16
CA GLY A 514 33.27 -31.85 17.91
C GLY A 514 31.95 -31.10 18.11
N ASP A 515 31.57 -30.87 19.36
CA ASP A 515 30.38 -30.10 19.73
C ASP A 515 30.64 -28.59 19.56
N PHE A 516 29.56 -27.85 19.35
CA PHE A 516 29.51 -26.41 19.18
C PHE A 516 29.09 -25.78 20.51
N GLU A 517 30.01 -25.06 21.14
CA GLU A 517 29.69 -24.27 22.34
C GLU A 517 29.31 -22.86 21.90
N ARG A 518 28.09 -22.44 22.23
CA ARG A 518 27.56 -21.11 21.95
C ARG A 518 28.11 -20.13 22.99
N ILE A 519 28.58 -18.97 22.53
CA ILE A 519 29.12 -17.90 23.38
C ILE A 519 28.21 -16.68 23.29
N VAL A 520 27.84 -16.26 22.08
CA VAL A 520 26.78 -15.27 21.85
C VAL A 520 25.56 -16.02 21.33
N GLU A 521 24.44 -15.93 22.04
CA GLU A 521 23.19 -16.56 21.62
C GLU A 521 22.51 -15.77 20.49
N ARG A 522 21.51 -16.39 19.86
CA ARG A 522 20.62 -15.71 18.90
C ARG A 522 19.69 -14.75 19.66
N GLY A 523 19.40 -13.60 19.06
CA GLY A 523 18.53 -12.58 19.64
C GLY A 523 19.24 -11.60 20.59
N GLU A 524 20.55 -11.71 20.73
CA GLU A 524 21.35 -10.75 21.53
C GLU A 524 21.45 -9.42 20.78
N THR A 525 21.19 -8.31 21.48
CA THR A 525 21.25 -6.96 20.89
C THR A 525 22.67 -6.64 20.42
N ILE A 526 22.80 -6.06 19.23
CA ILE A 526 24.08 -5.64 18.66
C ILE A 526 24.24 -4.13 18.90
N PRO A 527 25.38 -3.68 19.47
CA PRO A 527 26.59 -4.44 19.80
C PRO A 527 26.50 -5.30 21.07
N THR A 528 27.22 -6.43 21.12
CA THR A 528 27.31 -7.34 22.28
C THR A 528 28.73 -7.90 22.45
N VAL A 529 29.09 -8.30 23.67
CA VAL A 529 30.37 -8.98 24.01
C VAL A 529 30.13 -10.01 25.10
N GLU A 530 30.48 -11.27 24.84
CA GLU A 530 30.29 -12.40 25.75
C GLU A 530 31.60 -13.18 25.94
N SER A 531 31.83 -13.72 27.14
CA SER A 531 33.07 -14.41 27.50
C SER A 531 32.79 -15.74 28.21
N VAL A 532 33.47 -16.80 27.77
CA VAL A 532 33.37 -18.15 28.37
C VAL A 532 34.77 -18.70 28.66
N VAL A 533 34.95 -19.29 29.84
CA VAL A 533 36.22 -19.89 30.26
C VAL A 533 36.27 -21.38 29.92
N PHE A 534 37.23 -21.74 29.09
CA PHE A 534 37.58 -23.10 28.69
C PHE A 534 38.88 -23.56 29.35
N THR A 535 39.27 -24.82 29.08
CA THR A 535 40.52 -25.41 29.55
C THR A 535 41.13 -26.36 28.52
N THR A 536 42.43 -26.64 28.65
CA THR A 536 43.11 -27.66 27.84
C THR A 536 42.60 -29.07 28.13
N THR A 537 42.64 -29.93 27.12
CA THR A 537 42.19 -31.33 27.21
C THR A 537 43.32 -32.34 27.15
N VAL A 538 44.53 -31.87 26.83
CA VAL A 538 45.76 -32.67 26.76
C VAL A 538 46.77 -32.13 27.78
N ASP A 539 47.43 -33.05 28.50
CA ASP A 539 48.52 -32.71 29.42
C ASP A 539 49.66 -31.99 28.69
N ASP A 540 50.21 -30.94 29.32
CA ASP A 540 51.31 -30.12 28.78
C ASP A 540 51.00 -29.47 27.42
N GLN A 541 49.71 -29.27 27.10
CA GLN A 541 49.28 -28.55 25.89
C GLN A 541 49.70 -27.07 25.97
N THR A 542 50.50 -26.65 25.01
CA THR A 542 51.09 -25.29 24.93
C THR A 542 50.50 -24.44 23.80
N ALA A 543 49.62 -25.02 22.99
CA ALA A 543 48.91 -24.33 21.93
C ALA A 543 47.48 -24.89 21.79
N VAL A 544 46.49 -24.02 21.61
CA VAL A 544 45.08 -24.37 21.53
C VAL A 544 44.48 -23.76 20.25
N PRO A 545 44.00 -24.58 19.30
CA PRO A 545 43.31 -24.07 18.13
C PRO A 545 41.90 -23.58 18.50
N ILE A 546 41.60 -22.34 18.17
CA ILE A 546 40.29 -21.71 18.32
C ILE A 546 39.64 -21.65 16.93
N ARG A 547 38.51 -22.36 16.77
CA ARG A 547 37.73 -22.39 15.54
C ARG A 547 36.35 -21.83 15.81
N VAL A 548 36.03 -20.72 15.15
CA VAL A 548 34.83 -19.91 15.37
C VAL A 548 33.77 -20.30 14.35
N PHE A 549 32.55 -20.60 14.81
CA PHE A 549 31.44 -21.01 13.96
C PHE A 549 30.18 -20.16 14.22
N GLN A 550 29.31 -20.10 13.21
CA GLN A 550 27.96 -19.54 13.30
C GLN A 550 26.92 -20.57 12.87
N GLY A 551 25.88 -20.79 13.69
CA GLY A 551 24.76 -21.66 13.33
C GLY A 551 24.07 -22.33 14.52
N GLU A 552 22.97 -23.03 14.27
CA GLU A 552 22.12 -23.62 15.30
C GLU A 552 22.49 -25.06 15.68
N HIS A 553 23.26 -25.76 14.84
CA HIS A 553 23.47 -27.19 14.99
C HIS A 553 24.43 -27.50 16.16
N GLU A 554 24.10 -28.49 17.00
CA GLU A 554 24.92 -28.86 18.18
C GLU A 554 26.34 -29.33 17.84
N THR A 555 26.53 -29.95 16.67
CA THR A 555 27.86 -30.30 16.11
C THR A 555 28.46 -29.14 15.32
N ALA A 556 29.66 -28.68 15.71
CA ALA A 556 30.31 -27.50 15.13
C ALA A 556 30.58 -27.60 13.63
N THR A 557 30.98 -28.77 13.12
CA THR A 557 31.29 -28.95 11.68
C THR A 557 30.06 -28.96 10.78
N ARG A 558 28.85 -28.88 11.34
CA ARG A 558 27.60 -28.69 10.58
C ARG A 558 27.13 -27.23 10.61
N ASN A 559 27.83 -26.38 11.35
CA ASN A 559 27.68 -24.93 11.32
C ASN A 559 28.70 -24.32 10.37
N GLU A 560 28.53 -23.04 10.09
CA GLU A 560 29.41 -22.29 9.20
C GLU A 560 30.71 -21.92 9.92
N LEU A 561 31.86 -22.36 9.41
CA LEU A 561 33.16 -21.92 9.91
C LEU A 561 33.44 -20.48 9.45
N LEU A 562 33.68 -19.58 10.40
CA LEU A 562 33.97 -18.18 10.15
C LEU A 562 35.46 -17.85 10.20
N ALA A 563 36.19 -18.43 11.15
CA ALA A 563 37.63 -18.22 11.30
C ALA A 563 38.32 -19.31 12.13
N GLU A 564 39.64 -19.41 11.99
CA GLU A 564 40.50 -20.27 12.80
C GLU A 564 41.81 -19.54 13.13
N PHE A 565 42.21 -19.60 14.40
CA PHE A 565 43.52 -19.12 14.87
C PHE A 565 44.03 -20.01 16.02
N VAL A 566 45.28 -19.81 16.45
CA VAL A 566 45.92 -20.65 17.46
C VAL A 566 46.42 -19.80 18.61
N LEU A 567 45.85 -20.00 19.79
CA LEU A 567 46.37 -19.45 21.04
C LEU A 567 47.66 -20.19 21.40
N SER A 568 48.78 -19.47 21.48
CA SER A 568 50.12 -20.02 21.73
C SER A 568 50.59 -19.70 23.15
N ASP A 569 51.71 -20.31 23.57
CA ASP A 569 52.38 -20.05 24.86
C ASP A 569 51.56 -20.38 26.13
N VAL A 570 50.56 -21.24 26.02
CA VAL A 570 49.78 -21.75 27.16
C VAL A 570 50.71 -22.47 28.16
N PRO A 571 50.69 -22.12 29.47
CA PRO A 571 51.58 -22.74 30.45
C PRO A 571 51.39 -24.27 30.53
N PRO A 572 52.47 -25.06 30.47
CA PRO A 572 52.36 -26.52 30.55
C PRO A 572 51.87 -26.94 31.94
N ALA A 573 50.69 -27.56 31.97
CA ALA A 573 50.02 -28.09 33.15
C ALA A 573 49.22 -29.36 32.78
N SER A 574 48.68 -30.06 33.80
CA SER A 574 47.73 -31.14 33.56
C SER A 574 46.49 -30.66 32.81
N ALA A 575 45.90 -31.50 31.97
CA ALA A 575 44.62 -31.23 31.34
C ALA A 575 43.57 -30.81 32.38
N GLY A 576 42.71 -29.85 32.03
CA GLY A 576 41.71 -29.29 32.93
C GLY A 576 42.23 -28.21 33.89
N THR A 577 43.48 -27.75 33.75
CA THR A 577 44.11 -26.79 34.68
C THR A 577 44.28 -25.37 34.13
N PRO A 578 44.80 -25.16 32.90
CA PRO A 578 44.88 -23.80 32.34
C PRO A 578 43.48 -23.25 32.09
N ALA A 579 43.20 -22.04 32.60
CA ALA A 579 41.99 -21.30 32.26
C ALA A 579 42.25 -20.50 30.98
N ILE A 580 41.41 -20.70 29.98
CA ILE A 580 41.46 -20.00 28.69
C ILE A 580 40.13 -19.27 28.53
N GLU A 581 40.13 -17.96 28.69
CA GLU A 581 38.95 -17.14 28.47
C GLU A 581 38.82 -16.84 26.98
N VAL A 582 37.67 -17.16 26.39
CA VAL A 582 37.35 -16.81 25.01
C VAL A 582 36.23 -15.81 25.02
N THR A 583 36.52 -14.62 24.49
CA THR A 583 35.60 -13.49 24.36
C THR A 583 35.17 -13.36 22.92
N VAL A 584 33.87 -13.34 22.65
CA VAL A 584 33.28 -13.12 21.33
C VAL A 584 32.41 -11.88 21.42
N GLY A 585 32.69 -10.88 20.59
CA GLY A 585 31.88 -9.67 20.49
C GLY A 585 31.50 -9.34 19.06
N ILE A 586 30.38 -8.64 18.92
CA ILE A 586 29.87 -8.10 17.67
C ILE A 586 29.68 -6.60 17.86
N ASP A 587 30.29 -5.79 17.00
CA ASP A 587 30.14 -4.33 17.07
C ASP A 587 28.95 -3.78 16.24
N GLU A 588 28.75 -2.47 16.28
CA GLU A 588 27.71 -1.73 15.55
C GLU A 588 27.80 -1.89 14.02
N ASN A 589 28.99 -2.18 13.49
CA ASN A 589 29.23 -2.49 12.07
C ASN A 589 29.14 -3.99 11.77
N ARG A 590 28.69 -4.78 12.77
CA ARG A 590 28.61 -6.25 12.74
C ARG A 590 29.96 -6.94 12.59
N TRP A 591 31.08 -6.29 12.94
CA TRP A 591 32.39 -6.94 12.97
C TRP A 591 32.47 -7.87 14.16
N ILE A 592 32.89 -9.12 13.91
CA ILE A 592 33.04 -10.10 14.98
C ILE A 592 34.47 -10.05 15.49
N ASN A 593 34.63 -9.73 16.76
CA ASN A 593 35.92 -9.76 17.44
C ASN A 593 35.97 -11.00 18.32
N VAL A 594 36.91 -11.90 18.05
CA VAL A 594 37.14 -13.07 18.91
C VAL A 594 38.53 -12.96 19.51
N GLU A 595 38.59 -12.95 20.83
CA GLU A 595 39.82 -12.95 21.61
C GLU A 595 39.88 -14.19 22.47
N ALA A 596 41.07 -14.79 22.58
CA ALA A 596 41.34 -15.87 23.52
C ALA A 596 42.53 -15.46 24.40
N ASP A 597 42.35 -15.49 25.71
CA ASP A 597 43.34 -15.07 26.71
C ASP A 597 43.61 -16.18 27.73
N HIS A 598 44.84 -16.20 28.27
CA HIS A 598 45.23 -17.04 29.39
C HIS A 598 46.28 -16.32 30.26
N ASP A 599 46.54 -16.86 31.46
CA ASP A 599 47.64 -16.42 32.33
C ASP A 599 48.99 -16.59 31.61
N GLY A 600 49.44 -15.57 30.88
CA GLY A 600 50.71 -15.56 30.14
C GLY A 600 50.67 -15.03 28.70
N GLY A 601 49.50 -14.84 28.08
CA GLY A 601 49.38 -14.31 26.71
C GLY A 601 47.96 -14.39 26.13
N SER A 602 47.67 -13.54 25.15
CA SER A 602 46.43 -13.49 24.39
C SER A 602 46.67 -13.52 22.88
N GLU A 603 45.67 -14.00 22.14
CA GLU A 603 45.58 -13.94 20.67
C GLU A 603 44.17 -13.54 20.28
N SER A 604 44.01 -12.74 19.23
CA SER A 604 42.69 -12.29 18.78
C SER A 604 42.60 -12.23 17.26
N ILE A 605 41.37 -12.28 16.77
CA ILE A 605 41.02 -12.12 15.36
C ILE A 605 39.78 -11.24 15.24
N THR A 606 39.84 -10.26 14.34
CA THR A 606 38.66 -9.52 13.89
C THR A 606 38.23 -10.13 12.57
N ILE A 607 37.04 -10.72 12.57
CA ILE A 607 36.36 -11.24 11.40
C ILE A 607 35.52 -10.09 10.87
N ASP A 608 36.12 -9.38 9.94
CA ASP A 608 35.41 -8.42 9.13
C ASP A 608 34.41 -9.17 8.23
N PRO A 609 33.11 -8.89 8.34
CA PRO A 609 32.08 -9.40 7.45
C PRO A 609 32.16 -8.74 6.07
N THR A 610 33.31 -8.18 5.63
CA THR A 610 33.69 -7.78 4.24
C THR A 610 35.06 -8.31 3.70
N THR A 611 35.89 -9.05 4.47
CA THR A 611 37.07 -9.85 4.01
C THR A 611 36.90 -11.40 3.84
N GLU A 612 37.15 -12.01 2.65
CA GLU A 612 37.03 -13.48 2.41
C GLU A 612 38.01 -14.33 3.26
N LEU A 613 37.57 -15.49 3.78
CA LEU A 613 38.49 -16.61 4.02
C LEU A 613 38.90 -17.22 2.66
N PRO A 614 40.18 -17.59 2.47
CA PRO A 614 40.62 -18.20 1.22
C PRO A 614 39.87 -19.52 0.98
N PRO A 615 39.46 -19.81 -0.27
CA PRO A 615 38.80 -21.07 -0.59
C PRO A 615 39.72 -22.25 -0.26
N GLU A 616 39.15 -23.34 0.27
CA GLU A 616 39.89 -24.59 0.54
C GLU A 616 40.47 -25.24 -0.74
N ASP A 617 40.03 -24.83 -1.94
CA ASP A 617 40.55 -25.31 -3.22
C ASP A 617 41.27 -24.23 -4.03
N GLY A 618 42.58 -24.11 -3.79
CA GLY A 618 43.51 -23.19 -4.46
C GLY A 618 43.86 -23.53 -5.91
N THR A 619 42.91 -23.98 -6.76
CA THR A 619 43.24 -24.39 -8.13
C THR A 619 42.22 -23.98 -9.20
N ARG A 620 42.01 -22.67 -9.46
CA ARG A 620 41.48 -22.21 -10.76
C ARG A 620 41.59 -20.72 -11.13
N ARG A 621 42.20 -19.84 -10.32
CA ARG A 621 42.20 -18.37 -10.59
C ARG A 621 43.31 -17.84 -11.51
N GLN A 622 43.72 -18.53 -12.59
CA GLN A 622 44.76 -18.01 -13.51
C GLN A 622 44.37 -17.89 -14.99
N SER A 623 43.11 -18.08 -15.38
CA SER A 623 42.70 -17.98 -16.80
C SER A 623 41.60 -16.97 -17.15
N GLU A 624 41.09 -16.19 -16.20
CA GLU A 624 39.91 -15.32 -16.43
C GLU A 624 40.20 -13.82 -16.61
N GLN A 625 41.45 -13.37 -16.44
CA GLN A 625 41.81 -11.94 -16.48
C GLN A 625 41.85 -11.28 -17.88
N GLU A 626 41.38 -11.94 -18.96
CA GLU A 626 41.44 -11.38 -20.33
C GLU A 626 40.14 -11.56 -21.15
N ARG A 627 38.94 -11.48 -20.56
CA ARG A 627 37.69 -11.46 -21.35
C ARG A 627 36.81 -10.24 -21.01
N PRO A 628 36.25 -9.56 -22.04
CA PRO A 628 35.42 -8.38 -21.81
C PRO A 628 34.17 -8.75 -21.00
N ALA A 629 33.83 -7.93 -20.02
CA ALA A 629 32.59 -8.07 -19.25
C ALA A 629 31.36 -8.10 -20.18
N PRO A 630 30.34 -8.91 -19.88
CA PRO A 630 29.08 -8.86 -20.62
C PRO A 630 28.52 -7.44 -20.55
N ARG A 631 28.07 -6.93 -21.69
CA ARG A 631 27.58 -5.55 -21.79
C ARG A 631 26.08 -5.54 -21.57
N LEU A 632 25.60 -4.73 -20.62
CA LEU A 632 24.18 -4.45 -20.46
C LEU A 632 23.69 -3.73 -21.74
N VAL A 633 22.66 -4.26 -22.39
CA VAL A 633 22.01 -3.60 -23.55
C VAL A 633 20.75 -2.92 -23.03
N ALA A 634 20.67 -1.60 -23.18
CA ALA A 634 19.49 -0.84 -22.82
C ALA A 634 18.30 -1.28 -23.68
N ALA A 635 17.15 -1.52 -23.06
CA ALA A 635 15.93 -2.03 -23.70
C ALA A 635 15.44 -1.23 -24.92
N ARG A 636 15.94 -0.01 -25.14
CA ARG A 636 15.61 0.82 -26.31
C ARG A 636 16.18 0.32 -27.63
N ASP A 637 17.24 -0.47 -27.64
CA ASP A 637 17.90 -0.88 -28.89
C ASP A 637 17.40 -2.21 -29.48
N GLU A 638 16.57 -2.99 -28.77
CA GLU A 638 15.98 -4.23 -29.31
C GLU A 638 14.63 -4.01 -30.00
N ASP A 639 13.80 -3.04 -29.60
CA ASP A 639 12.52 -2.77 -30.28
C ASP A 639 12.72 -2.31 -31.74
N GLU A 640 13.86 -1.66 -32.07
CA GLU A 640 14.22 -1.28 -33.45
C GLU A 640 15.00 -2.38 -34.21
N ALA A 641 15.78 -3.23 -33.53
CA ALA A 641 16.52 -4.32 -34.16
C ALA A 641 15.64 -5.55 -34.49
N THR A 642 14.63 -5.82 -33.65
CA THR A 642 13.64 -6.89 -33.89
C THR A 642 12.72 -6.56 -35.08
N ALA A 643 12.60 -5.28 -35.43
CA ALA A 643 11.83 -4.83 -36.60
C ALA A 643 12.57 -5.07 -37.95
N ALA A 644 13.88 -5.32 -37.92
CA ALA A 644 14.71 -5.36 -39.13
C ALA A 644 15.09 -6.78 -39.62
N ASP A 645 15.14 -7.80 -38.74
CA ASP A 645 15.58 -9.16 -39.10
C ASP A 645 14.50 -10.26 -39.00
N GLY A 646 13.23 -9.89 -38.77
CA GLY A 646 12.08 -10.82 -38.68
C GLY A 646 11.28 -11.03 -39.97
N ASN A 647 11.77 -10.62 -41.13
CA ASN A 647 11.02 -10.69 -42.40
C ASN A 647 11.12 -12.08 -43.08
N SER A 648 10.74 -13.14 -42.36
CA SER A 648 10.22 -14.40 -42.93
C SER A 648 9.90 -15.39 -41.81
N GLU A 649 8.68 -15.93 -41.85
CA GLU A 649 8.15 -17.09 -41.08
C GLU A 649 7.19 -16.76 -39.91
N THR A 650 5.92 -16.64 -40.31
CA THR A 650 4.69 -17.11 -39.63
C THR A 650 4.17 -16.28 -38.46
N SER A 651 3.46 -15.18 -38.77
CA SER A 651 2.44 -14.62 -37.88
C SER A 651 1.30 -15.63 -37.72
N ALA A 652 1.10 -16.16 -36.52
CA ALA A 652 -0.09 -16.96 -36.22
C ALA A 652 -1.36 -16.08 -36.34
N PRO A 653 -2.41 -16.52 -37.04
CA PRO A 653 -3.67 -15.77 -37.13
C PRO A 653 -4.42 -15.80 -35.78
N TRP A 654 -4.85 -14.65 -35.26
CA TRP A 654 -5.77 -14.58 -34.12
C TRP A 654 -7.18 -15.02 -34.51
N GLU A 655 -7.86 -15.76 -33.62
CA GLU A 655 -9.12 -16.49 -33.85
C GLU A 655 -10.34 -15.56 -33.97
N LEU A 656 -11.36 -15.99 -34.73
CA LEU A 656 -12.66 -15.31 -34.95
C LEU A 656 -13.36 -14.85 -33.64
N GLU A 657 -13.06 -15.47 -32.51
CA GLU A 657 -13.63 -15.13 -31.21
C GLU A 657 -13.23 -13.73 -30.71
N THR A 658 -11.98 -13.31 -30.88
CA THR A 658 -11.53 -11.97 -30.45
C THR A 658 -12.22 -10.87 -31.24
N LEU A 659 -12.35 -11.04 -32.56
CA LEU A 659 -13.05 -10.08 -33.43
C LEU A 659 -14.53 -9.96 -33.06
N ILE A 660 -15.17 -11.07 -32.66
CA ILE A 660 -16.55 -11.08 -32.16
C ILE A 660 -16.68 -10.23 -30.88
N ASP A 661 -15.79 -10.42 -29.91
CA ASP A 661 -15.86 -9.72 -28.63
C ASP A 661 -15.64 -8.20 -28.78
N GLU A 662 -14.69 -7.81 -29.62
CA GLU A 662 -14.46 -6.40 -29.95
C GLU A 662 -15.66 -5.77 -30.68
N THR A 663 -16.28 -6.51 -31.61
CA THR A 663 -17.48 -6.05 -32.32
C THR A 663 -18.68 -5.89 -31.40
N LEU A 664 -18.83 -6.78 -30.42
CA LEU A 664 -19.88 -6.69 -29.40
C LEU A 664 -19.74 -5.43 -28.53
N ASP A 665 -18.51 -5.02 -28.21
CA ASP A 665 -18.27 -3.80 -27.44
C ASP A 665 -18.66 -2.54 -28.25
N VAL A 666 -18.25 -2.47 -29.52
CA VAL A 666 -18.67 -1.40 -30.44
C VAL A 666 -20.20 -1.31 -30.54
N ARG A 667 -20.87 -2.45 -30.70
CA ARG A 667 -22.34 -2.55 -30.75
C ARG A 667 -22.99 -1.97 -29.50
N ASN A 668 -22.48 -2.31 -28.33
CA ASN A 668 -23.00 -1.83 -27.05
C ASN A 668 -22.77 -0.33 -26.84
N GLN A 669 -21.61 0.19 -27.23
CA GLN A 669 -21.29 1.62 -27.19
C GLN A 669 -22.26 2.42 -28.07
N LEU A 670 -22.50 1.95 -29.30
CA LEU A 670 -23.43 2.59 -30.24
C LEU A 670 -24.87 2.55 -29.72
N HIS A 671 -25.32 1.39 -29.22
CA HIS A 671 -26.68 1.23 -28.68
C HIS A 671 -26.95 2.14 -27.47
N ARG A 672 -25.96 2.33 -26.59
CA ARG A 672 -26.03 3.32 -25.50
C ARG A 672 -26.19 4.75 -26.02
N GLY A 673 -25.48 5.10 -27.10
CA GLY A 673 -25.63 6.38 -27.78
C GLY A 673 -27.04 6.60 -28.36
N VAL A 674 -27.61 5.58 -29.00
CA VAL A 674 -28.99 5.63 -29.53
C VAL A 674 -30.02 5.83 -28.41
N LEU A 675 -29.87 5.11 -27.30
CA LEU A 675 -30.78 5.22 -26.14
C LEU A 675 -30.69 6.57 -25.43
N TYR A 676 -29.53 7.23 -25.49
CA TYR A 676 -29.31 8.58 -24.98
C TYR A 676 -30.06 9.61 -25.85
N CYS A 677 -29.97 9.52 -27.18
CA CYS A 677 -30.69 10.40 -28.12
C CYS A 677 -32.21 10.32 -27.99
N ARG A 678 -32.75 9.13 -27.73
CA ARG A 678 -34.20 8.90 -27.60
C ARG A 678 -34.80 9.55 -26.35
N ARG A 679 -33.97 9.92 -25.37
CA ARG A 679 -34.39 10.41 -24.04
C ARG A 679 -34.16 11.90 -23.80
N SER A 680 -33.31 12.57 -24.58
CA SER A 680 -33.09 14.01 -24.40
C SER A 680 -34.23 14.83 -25.02
N ILE A 681 -34.86 15.70 -24.21
CA ILE A 681 -35.85 16.68 -24.69
C ILE A 681 -35.15 17.91 -25.29
N ASP A 682 -33.88 18.15 -24.93
CA ASP A 682 -33.04 19.21 -25.47
C ASP A 682 -31.81 18.58 -26.14
N ASN A 683 -31.79 18.59 -27.48
CA ASN A 683 -30.72 17.99 -28.29
C ASN A 683 -29.36 18.66 -28.03
N ASP A 684 -28.58 18.19 -27.06
CA ASP A 684 -27.16 18.52 -26.96
C ASP A 684 -26.36 17.67 -27.97
N VAL A 685 -26.33 18.17 -29.20
CA VAL A 685 -25.67 17.57 -30.37
C VAL A 685 -24.17 17.30 -30.12
N ALA A 686 -23.56 18.00 -29.16
CA ALA A 686 -22.14 17.87 -28.82
C ALA A 686 -21.80 16.52 -28.15
N ASP A 687 -22.60 16.06 -27.20
CA ASP A 687 -22.35 14.81 -26.46
C ASP A 687 -22.56 13.58 -27.34
N LEU A 688 -23.57 13.65 -28.21
CA LEU A 688 -23.80 12.64 -29.22
C LEU A 688 -22.62 12.54 -30.19
N ARG A 689 -22.08 13.69 -30.63
CA ARG A 689 -20.96 13.73 -31.56
C ARG A 689 -19.68 13.18 -30.91
N ASP A 690 -19.39 13.52 -29.66
CA ASP A 690 -18.24 12.96 -28.93
C ASP A 690 -18.34 11.44 -28.74
N ASN A 691 -19.55 10.92 -28.48
CA ASN A 691 -19.77 9.47 -28.39
C ASN A 691 -19.55 8.78 -29.75
N LEU A 692 -20.08 9.36 -30.84
CA LEU A 692 -19.88 8.83 -32.20
C LEU A 692 -18.41 8.90 -32.64
N GLU A 693 -17.66 9.94 -32.27
CA GLU A 693 -16.22 10.06 -32.53
C GLU A 693 -15.39 9.02 -31.76
N LYS A 694 -15.82 8.62 -30.56
CA LYS A 694 -15.20 7.52 -29.80
C LYS A 694 -15.50 6.17 -30.44
N THR A 695 -16.74 5.92 -30.81
CA THR A 695 -17.13 4.68 -31.50
C THR A 695 -16.39 4.54 -32.83
N ALA A 696 -16.27 5.61 -33.62
CA ALA A 696 -15.54 5.60 -34.89
C ALA A 696 -14.05 5.23 -34.72
N ARG A 697 -13.38 5.78 -33.69
CA ARG A 697 -11.97 5.46 -33.40
C ARG A 697 -11.76 4.00 -33.00
N ASN A 698 -12.70 3.42 -32.24
CA ASN A 698 -12.64 2.02 -31.85
C ASN A 698 -12.79 1.11 -33.07
N VAL A 699 -13.73 1.42 -33.97
CA VAL A 699 -13.91 0.69 -35.24
C VAL A 699 -12.67 0.80 -36.13
N GLU A 700 -12.07 2.00 -36.26
CA GLU A 700 -10.85 2.23 -37.03
C GLU A 700 -9.65 1.41 -36.49
N SER A 701 -9.54 1.30 -35.16
CA SER A 701 -8.51 0.46 -34.51
C SER A 701 -8.69 -1.03 -34.83
N ILE A 702 -9.93 -1.54 -34.78
CA ILE A 702 -10.24 -2.94 -35.10
C ILE A 702 -9.93 -3.22 -36.58
N LEU A 703 -10.31 -2.31 -37.48
CA LEU A 703 -10.05 -2.43 -38.91
C LEU A 703 -8.56 -2.34 -39.26
N GLY A 704 -7.82 -1.40 -38.64
CA GLY A 704 -6.38 -1.25 -38.84
C GLY A 704 -5.59 -2.49 -38.43
N THR A 705 -6.02 -3.15 -37.36
CA THR A 705 -5.43 -4.41 -36.88
C THR A 705 -5.75 -5.61 -37.79
N ASN A 706 -6.81 -5.52 -38.60
CA ASN A 706 -7.26 -6.60 -39.51
C ASN A 706 -7.02 -6.29 -41.00
N ALA A 707 -6.37 -5.18 -41.35
CA ALA A 707 -6.20 -4.72 -42.74
C ALA A 707 -5.35 -5.66 -43.62
N GLU A 708 -4.47 -6.47 -43.04
CA GLU A 708 -3.59 -7.40 -43.76
C GLU A 708 -4.28 -8.73 -44.14
N ARG A 709 -5.51 -9.00 -43.66
CA ARG A 709 -6.28 -10.23 -43.97
C ARG A 709 -6.91 -10.24 -45.36
N ALA A 710 -7.20 -9.07 -45.93
CA ALA A 710 -8.01 -8.96 -47.15
C ALA A 710 -7.35 -9.56 -48.41
N ASP A 711 -6.07 -9.93 -48.36
CA ASP A 711 -5.31 -10.50 -49.49
C ASP A 711 -5.05 -12.02 -49.38
N SER A 712 -5.41 -12.71 -48.28
CA SER A 712 -5.23 -14.16 -48.14
C SER A 712 -6.52 -14.94 -48.42
N HIS A 713 -6.67 -15.47 -49.63
CA HIS A 713 -7.79 -16.34 -50.01
C HIS A 713 -7.57 -17.79 -49.53
N ASP A 714 -7.80 -18.07 -48.25
CA ASP A 714 -7.93 -19.45 -47.75
C ASP A 714 -9.41 -19.87 -47.64
N GLU A 715 -9.74 -21.06 -48.17
CA GLU A 715 -11.11 -21.57 -48.34
C GLU A 715 -11.75 -22.14 -47.05
N ASP A 716 -11.33 -21.71 -45.85
CA ASP A 716 -11.90 -22.19 -44.57
C ASP A 716 -13.08 -21.33 -44.08
N GLY A 717 -14.09 -22.00 -43.50
CA GLY A 717 -15.38 -21.39 -43.17
C GLY A 717 -15.35 -20.33 -42.06
N GLU A 718 -14.32 -20.30 -41.21
CA GLU A 718 -14.15 -19.27 -40.17
C GLU A 718 -13.48 -18.01 -40.69
N SER A 719 -12.50 -18.13 -41.59
CA SER A 719 -11.89 -16.97 -42.27
C SER A 719 -12.95 -16.19 -43.08
N GLN A 720 -13.82 -16.90 -43.82
CA GLN A 720 -14.92 -16.26 -44.53
C GLN A 720 -15.97 -15.59 -43.63
N ARG A 721 -16.07 -15.98 -42.35
CA ARG A 721 -16.95 -15.34 -41.36
C ARG A 721 -16.30 -14.10 -40.76
N ALA A 722 -14.99 -14.18 -40.48
CA ALA A 722 -14.20 -13.04 -40.03
C ALA A 722 -14.17 -11.94 -41.10
N ASP A 723 -13.93 -12.29 -42.36
CA ASP A 723 -13.88 -11.34 -43.48
C ASP A 723 -15.22 -10.59 -43.64
N ARG A 724 -16.35 -11.30 -43.52
CA ARG A 724 -17.68 -10.67 -43.56
C ARG A 724 -17.95 -9.73 -42.39
N LEU A 725 -17.44 -10.06 -41.20
CA LEU A 725 -17.58 -9.22 -40.01
C LEU A 725 -16.73 -7.95 -40.15
N VAL A 726 -15.52 -8.07 -40.69
CA VAL A 726 -14.64 -6.94 -41.04
C VAL A 726 -15.28 -6.05 -42.11
N ASP A 727 -15.89 -6.62 -43.15
CA ASP A 727 -16.59 -5.87 -44.21
C ASP A 727 -17.76 -5.04 -43.64
N GLU A 728 -18.56 -5.60 -42.73
CA GLU A 728 -19.66 -4.85 -42.09
C GLU A 728 -19.15 -3.76 -41.15
N LEU A 729 -18.07 -4.01 -40.40
CA LEU A 729 -17.41 -2.99 -39.57
C LEU A 729 -16.84 -1.84 -40.41
N ALA A 730 -16.22 -2.13 -41.56
CA ALA A 730 -15.73 -1.12 -42.50
C ALA A 730 -16.89 -0.26 -43.02
N ALA A 731 -18.04 -0.88 -43.30
CA ALA A 731 -19.21 -0.15 -43.74
C ALA A 731 -19.89 0.67 -42.62
N VAL A 732 -19.79 0.23 -41.36
CA VAL A 732 -20.21 1.00 -40.18
C VAL A 732 -19.29 2.20 -39.96
N GLU A 733 -17.98 2.03 -40.13
CA GLU A 733 -16.99 3.10 -40.05
C GLU A 733 -17.25 4.21 -41.08
N GLU A 734 -17.52 3.84 -42.33
CA GLU A 734 -17.86 4.78 -43.41
C GLU A 734 -19.14 5.57 -43.07
N SER A 735 -20.17 4.89 -42.57
CA SER A 735 -21.42 5.52 -42.16
C SER A 735 -21.26 6.42 -40.93
N LEU A 736 -20.43 6.03 -39.95
CA LEU A 736 -20.11 6.86 -38.78
C LEU A 736 -19.37 8.14 -39.19
N ARG A 737 -18.38 8.05 -40.09
CA ARG A 737 -17.68 9.23 -40.62
C ARG A 737 -18.64 10.16 -41.38
N ALA A 738 -19.54 9.60 -42.19
CA ALA A 738 -20.55 10.40 -42.90
C ALA A 738 -21.48 11.16 -41.94
N LEU A 739 -21.93 10.53 -40.85
CA LEU A 739 -22.75 11.19 -39.82
C LEU A 739 -21.99 12.27 -39.05
N LEU A 740 -20.69 12.08 -38.84
CA LEU A 740 -19.82 13.07 -38.19
C LEU A 740 -19.52 14.27 -39.11
N ASP A 741 -19.57 14.10 -40.43
CA ASP A 741 -19.34 15.18 -41.41
C ASP A 741 -20.60 16.04 -41.68
N GLU A 742 -21.78 15.68 -41.17
CA GLU A 742 -23.00 16.50 -41.29
C GLU A 742 -22.93 17.78 -40.43
N ASP A 743 -23.66 18.82 -40.87
CA ASP A 743 -23.65 20.17 -40.28
C ASP A 743 -24.05 20.13 -38.79
N ALA A 744 -23.22 20.72 -37.92
CA ALA A 744 -23.27 20.57 -36.45
C ALA A 744 -24.55 21.11 -35.77
N SER A 745 -25.46 21.69 -36.54
CA SER A 745 -26.69 22.31 -36.05
C SER A 745 -27.94 21.41 -36.08
N THR A 746 -27.90 20.27 -36.79
CA THR A 746 -29.09 19.41 -36.97
C THR A 746 -29.01 18.05 -36.30
N GLY A 747 -27.81 17.56 -35.94
CA GLY A 747 -27.60 16.22 -35.37
C GLY A 747 -27.95 15.08 -36.35
N PRO A 748 -27.38 13.88 -36.19
CA PRO A 748 -27.71 12.73 -37.03
C PRO A 748 -29.17 12.29 -36.81
N ALA A 749 -29.86 11.86 -37.86
CA ALA A 749 -31.24 11.37 -37.72
C ALA A 749 -31.27 10.04 -36.95
N PHE A 750 -32.26 9.89 -36.09
CA PHE A 750 -32.39 8.74 -35.21
C PHE A 750 -32.46 7.39 -35.99
N ASP A 751 -33.14 7.40 -37.14
CA ASP A 751 -33.26 6.24 -38.02
C ASP A 751 -31.89 5.79 -38.59
N ASP A 752 -30.93 6.71 -38.75
CA ASP A 752 -29.59 6.41 -39.26
C ASP A 752 -28.72 5.70 -38.21
N LEU A 753 -28.89 6.05 -36.92
CA LEU A 753 -28.20 5.41 -35.80
C LEU A 753 -28.73 4.01 -35.50
N GLU A 754 -30.05 3.80 -35.58
CA GLU A 754 -30.63 2.45 -35.51
C GLU A 754 -30.16 1.58 -36.69
N GLY A 755 -30.07 2.16 -37.89
CA GLY A 755 -29.53 1.46 -39.07
C GLY A 755 -28.09 0.96 -38.91
N LEU A 756 -27.27 1.66 -38.12
CA LEU A 756 -25.91 1.25 -37.78
C LEU A 756 -25.87 0.08 -36.78
N VAL A 757 -26.71 0.09 -35.75
CA VAL A 757 -26.83 -1.03 -34.80
C VAL A 757 -27.27 -2.30 -35.53
N ASP A 758 -28.27 -2.17 -36.42
CA ASP A 758 -28.77 -3.28 -37.22
C ASP A 758 -27.72 -3.85 -38.19
N ARG A 759 -26.76 -3.03 -38.64
CA ARG A 759 -25.63 -3.51 -39.46
C ARG A 759 -24.67 -4.36 -38.64
N ILE A 760 -24.31 -3.90 -37.44
CA ILE A 760 -23.42 -4.65 -36.55
C ILE A 760 -24.07 -5.98 -36.15
N ASP A 761 -25.36 -5.96 -35.82
CA ASP A 761 -26.10 -7.17 -35.47
C ASP A 761 -26.13 -8.19 -36.63
N ARG A 762 -26.30 -7.75 -37.88
CA ARG A 762 -26.18 -8.63 -39.06
C ARG A 762 -24.77 -9.19 -39.26
N GLY A 763 -23.74 -8.40 -38.98
CA GLY A 763 -22.35 -8.85 -39.01
C GLY A 763 -22.10 -9.97 -38.00
N LEU A 764 -22.56 -9.78 -36.76
CA LEU A 764 -22.47 -10.77 -35.68
C LEU A 764 -23.26 -12.05 -36.00
N GLU A 765 -24.44 -11.93 -36.60
CA GLU A 765 -25.21 -13.08 -37.11
C GLU A 765 -24.46 -13.85 -38.21
N ALA A 766 -23.82 -13.13 -39.14
CA ALA A 766 -23.00 -13.73 -40.18
C ALA A 766 -21.75 -14.45 -39.62
N ALA A 767 -21.25 -14.00 -38.45
CA ALA A 767 -20.17 -14.64 -37.71
C ALA A 767 -20.61 -15.87 -36.87
N GLY A 768 -21.91 -16.14 -36.79
CA GLY A 768 -22.48 -17.33 -36.15
C GLY A 768 -23.09 -17.12 -34.77
N LEU A 769 -23.39 -15.88 -34.38
CA LEU A 769 -24.08 -15.56 -33.13
C LEU A 769 -25.59 -15.40 -33.35
N VAL A 770 -26.39 -15.85 -32.38
CA VAL A 770 -27.84 -15.61 -32.37
C VAL A 770 -28.17 -14.73 -31.18
N LEU A 771 -28.92 -13.65 -31.42
CA LEU A 771 -29.48 -12.78 -30.38
C LEU A 771 -30.53 -13.56 -29.59
N VAL A 772 -30.44 -13.56 -28.26
CA VAL A 772 -31.40 -14.26 -27.39
C VAL A 772 -32.11 -13.27 -26.47
N ASP A 773 -33.44 -13.40 -26.40
CA ASP A 773 -34.29 -12.65 -25.46
C ASP A 773 -34.23 -13.32 -24.06
N PRO A 774 -33.99 -12.56 -22.97
CA PRO A 774 -33.86 -13.10 -21.61
C PRO A 774 -35.08 -13.90 -21.10
N ASP A 775 -36.26 -13.79 -21.72
CA ASP A 775 -37.46 -14.53 -21.29
C ASP A 775 -37.73 -15.85 -22.06
N GLY A 776 -36.82 -16.31 -22.93
CA GLY A 776 -36.86 -17.66 -23.51
C GLY A 776 -38.01 -17.91 -24.50
N GLY A 777 -38.58 -16.86 -25.11
CA GLY A 777 -39.58 -16.96 -26.17
C GLY A 777 -38.95 -17.00 -27.56
N ALA A 778 -39.20 -18.07 -28.33
CA ALA A 778 -38.79 -18.13 -29.73
C ALA A 778 -39.51 -17.04 -30.57
N GLU A 779 -38.74 -16.32 -31.38
CA GLU A 779 -39.15 -15.39 -32.45
C GLU A 779 -40.15 -14.29 -32.05
N THR A 780 -39.66 -13.18 -31.49
CA THR A 780 -40.28 -11.86 -31.69
C THR A 780 -39.22 -10.77 -31.86
N ASP A 781 -39.28 -10.10 -33.02
CA ASP A 781 -38.61 -8.85 -33.43
C ASP A 781 -38.32 -7.87 -32.25
N PRO A 782 -37.04 -7.62 -31.89
CA PRO A 782 -36.66 -6.79 -30.74
C PRO A 782 -36.99 -5.31 -30.90
N TYR A 783 -37.44 -4.87 -32.08
CA TYR A 783 -37.80 -3.48 -32.36
C TYR A 783 -39.32 -3.21 -32.36
N ARG A 784 -40.15 -4.18 -31.98
CA ARG A 784 -41.61 -4.06 -32.11
C ARG A 784 -42.36 -3.54 -30.87
N HIS A 785 -41.85 -2.53 -30.19
CA HIS A 785 -42.71 -1.65 -29.37
C HIS A 785 -43.20 -0.46 -30.20
N ARG A 786 -44.04 -0.78 -31.20
CA ARG A 786 -44.79 0.22 -31.96
C ARG A 786 -45.93 0.74 -31.08
N VAL A 787 -45.95 2.06 -30.87
CA VAL A 787 -47.08 2.86 -30.38
C VAL A 787 -48.41 2.22 -30.79
N VAL A 788 -49.13 1.64 -29.82
CA VAL A 788 -50.54 1.26 -29.99
C VAL A 788 -51.38 2.44 -29.50
N SER A 789 -51.62 3.39 -30.40
CA SER A 789 -52.76 4.29 -30.27
C SER A 789 -54.03 3.53 -30.67
N SER A 790 -54.77 2.97 -29.71
CA SER A 790 -56.23 2.90 -29.78
C SER A 790 -56.83 2.27 -28.51
N THR A 791 -57.54 3.11 -27.76
CA THR A 791 -58.74 2.84 -26.94
C THR A 791 -58.66 1.90 -25.73
N GLU A 792 -58.86 2.52 -24.57
CA GLU A 792 -59.42 2.01 -23.30
C GLU A 792 -58.69 0.86 -22.57
N SER A 793 -57.84 1.22 -21.61
CA SER A 793 -57.92 0.77 -20.19
C SER A 793 -56.62 1.11 -19.45
N SER A 794 -56.76 1.83 -18.34
CA SER A 794 -55.79 2.27 -17.35
C SER A 794 -54.49 1.44 -17.15
N VAL A 795 -53.37 1.98 -17.63
CA VAL A 795 -52.02 1.83 -17.03
C VAL A 795 -51.32 3.20 -17.19
N PRO A 796 -50.84 3.86 -16.12
CA PRO A 796 -50.06 5.10 -16.23
C PRO A 796 -48.71 4.83 -16.91
N GLU A 797 -48.23 5.78 -17.71
CA GLU A 797 -46.95 5.75 -18.41
C GLU A 797 -45.78 5.52 -17.44
N GLY A 798 -45.24 4.30 -17.39
CA GLY A 798 -44.11 3.94 -16.54
C GLY A 798 -42.76 4.36 -17.12
N ARG A 799 -41.94 5.04 -16.30
CA ARG A 799 -40.51 5.30 -16.54
C ARG A 799 -39.73 3.97 -16.51
N ILE A 800 -39.00 3.66 -17.58
CA ILE A 800 -38.01 2.56 -17.64
C ILE A 800 -36.71 3.06 -17.01
N VAL A 801 -36.16 2.35 -16.01
CA VAL A 801 -35.03 2.83 -15.18
C VAL A 801 -33.66 2.23 -15.59
N SER A 802 -33.56 1.06 -16.22
CA SER A 802 -32.28 0.61 -16.82
C SER A 802 -32.43 -0.57 -17.80
N VAL A 803 -31.47 -0.72 -18.71
CA VAL A 803 -31.19 -1.95 -19.48
C VAL A 803 -29.68 -2.17 -19.40
N GLN A 804 -29.23 -3.32 -18.89
CA GLN A 804 -27.84 -3.74 -19.02
C GLN A 804 -27.75 -5.04 -19.81
N GLN A 805 -27.10 -4.92 -20.98
CA GLN A 805 -26.52 -5.95 -21.84
C GLN A 805 -27.48 -6.93 -22.55
N ILE A 806 -27.30 -7.07 -23.87
CA ILE A 806 -27.96 -8.11 -24.69
C ILE A 806 -27.05 -9.34 -24.74
N GLY A 807 -27.60 -10.53 -24.46
CA GLY A 807 -26.89 -11.79 -24.53
C GLY A 807 -26.87 -12.39 -25.94
N TYR A 808 -25.81 -13.13 -26.26
CA TYR A 808 -25.67 -13.87 -27.52
C TYR A 808 -25.38 -15.34 -27.23
N GLU A 809 -25.91 -16.23 -28.08
CA GLU A 809 -25.71 -17.67 -28.02
C GLU A 809 -24.91 -18.16 -29.23
N ARG A 810 -23.97 -19.09 -28.99
CA ARG A 810 -23.22 -19.82 -30.03
C ARG A 810 -23.15 -21.29 -29.63
N ASP A 811 -23.47 -22.18 -30.57
CA ASP A 811 -23.41 -23.65 -30.41
C ASP A 811 -24.22 -24.23 -29.22
N GLY A 812 -25.35 -23.61 -28.86
CA GLY A 812 -26.23 -24.11 -27.80
C GLY A 812 -25.85 -23.68 -26.38
N ALA A 813 -24.81 -22.84 -26.23
CA ALA A 813 -24.36 -22.31 -24.95
C ALA A 813 -24.56 -20.79 -24.89
N VAL A 814 -25.39 -20.34 -23.95
CA VAL A 814 -25.56 -18.92 -23.61
C VAL A 814 -24.30 -18.46 -22.87
N ARG A 815 -23.47 -17.62 -23.50
CA ARG A 815 -22.20 -17.19 -22.89
C ARG A 815 -22.36 -16.03 -21.89
N ARG A 816 -23.50 -15.31 -21.87
CA ARG A 816 -23.85 -14.29 -20.85
C ARG A 816 -25.37 -14.17 -20.64
N GLU A 817 -25.85 -14.29 -19.41
CA GLU A 817 -27.24 -13.99 -18.98
C GLU A 817 -27.33 -12.59 -18.36
N ALA A 818 -28.44 -11.89 -18.58
CA ALA A 818 -28.79 -10.65 -17.87
C ALA A 818 -30.25 -10.69 -17.36
N LYS A 819 -30.46 -10.09 -16.18
CA LYS A 819 -31.73 -10.02 -15.46
C LYS A 819 -32.34 -8.62 -15.63
N VAL A 820 -33.60 -8.54 -16.05
CA VAL A 820 -34.35 -7.29 -16.14
C VAL A 820 -34.93 -6.93 -14.77
N VAL A 821 -34.67 -5.71 -14.28
CA VAL A 821 -35.34 -5.14 -13.10
C VAL A 821 -36.23 -3.98 -13.55
N VAL A 822 -37.53 -4.16 -13.39
CA VAL A 822 -38.53 -3.08 -13.55
C VAL A 822 -38.94 -2.64 -12.15
N SER A 823 -38.58 -1.42 -11.73
CA SER A 823 -39.12 -0.87 -10.47
C SER A 823 -40.43 -0.13 -10.72
N ALA A 824 -41.44 -0.44 -9.91
CA ALA A 824 -42.76 0.18 -9.93
C ALA A 824 -42.71 1.63 -9.41
N GLY A 825 -43.15 2.61 -10.22
CA GLY A 825 -43.71 3.90 -9.80
C GLY A 825 -42.84 4.90 -9.00
N SER A 826 -43.37 6.11 -8.83
CA SER A 826 -42.93 7.19 -7.92
C SER A 826 -42.86 6.73 -6.44
N PRO A 827 -42.15 7.44 -5.54
CA PRO A 827 -42.08 7.09 -4.11
C PRO A 827 -43.46 6.88 -3.48
N ALA A 828 -44.43 7.73 -3.81
CA ALA A 828 -45.82 7.58 -3.38
C ALA A 828 -46.45 6.27 -3.88
N GLU A 829 -46.21 5.90 -5.15
CA GLU A 829 -46.70 4.63 -5.71
C GLU A 829 -46.00 3.40 -5.11
N ARG A 830 -44.71 3.50 -4.74
CA ARG A 830 -43.96 2.46 -4.03
C ARG A 830 -44.47 2.24 -2.61
N VAL A 831 -44.72 3.31 -1.86
CA VAL A 831 -45.32 3.27 -0.52
C VAL A 831 -46.73 2.68 -0.59
N THR A 832 -47.54 3.09 -1.56
CA THR A 832 -48.91 2.58 -1.76
C THR A 832 -48.91 1.08 -2.14
N ALA A 833 -47.94 0.63 -2.94
CA ALA A 833 -47.78 -0.79 -3.30
C ALA A 833 -47.28 -1.67 -2.15
N ALA A 834 -46.49 -1.10 -1.21
CA ALA A 834 -45.97 -1.82 -0.04
C ALA A 834 -46.97 -1.89 1.13
N THR A 835 -47.98 -1.01 1.17
CA THR A 835 -48.91 -0.84 2.29
C THR A 835 -50.34 -1.32 1.99
N GLU A 836 -50.51 -2.50 1.39
CA GLU A 836 -51.80 -3.24 1.43
C GLU A 836 -52.08 -3.82 2.84
N GLN A 837 -52.09 -2.94 3.86
CA GLN A 837 -52.71 -3.05 5.18
C GLN A 837 -52.08 -1.99 6.11
N THR A 838 -52.49 -0.72 6.01
CA THR A 838 -52.62 0.21 7.16
C THR A 838 -53.26 1.54 6.74
N ASP A 839 -53.75 2.26 7.75
CA ASP A 839 -54.75 3.35 7.77
C ASP A 839 -54.48 4.54 6.80
N PRO A 840 -55.43 4.93 5.91
CA PRO A 840 -55.25 6.01 4.93
C PRO A 840 -55.32 7.45 5.50
N ASP A 841 -55.40 7.63 6.82
CA ASP A 841 -55.72 8.93 7.45
C ASP A 841 -54.49 9.71 8.01
N ARG A 842 -53.25 9.29 7.69
CA ARG A 842 -52.02 9.88 8.29
C ARG A 842 -51.11 10.76 7.41
N SER A 843 -51.35 10.96 6.10
CA SER A 843 -50.31 11.53 5.21
C SER A 843 -50.66 12.74 4.32
N SER A 844 -51.50 13.71 4.74
CA SER A 844 -51.59 14.97 3.96
C SER A 844 -51.83 16.25 4.75
N ALA A 845 -52.47 16.20 5.92
CA ALA A 845 -52.90 17.41 6.61
C ALA A 845 -51.77 18.19 7.33
N THR A 846 -50.68 17.53 7.73
CA THR A 846 -49.54 18.14 8.46
C THR A 846 -48.56 18.83 7.51
N LEU A 847 -48.20 18.17 6.41
CA LEU A 847 -47.27 18.72 5.40
C LEU A 847 -47.91 19.90 4.64
N ASP A 848 -49.18 19.83 4.24
CA ASP A 848 -49.89 20.92 3.54
C ASP A 848 -50.07 22.20 4.38
N GLN A 849 -50.03 22.09 5.71
CA GLN A 849 -50.13 23.23 6.62
C GLN A 849 -48.74 23.86 6.84
N ALA A 850 -47.69 23.05 6.97
CA ALA A 850 -46.31 23.52 7.09
C ALA A 850 -45.74 24.08 5.78
N ILE A 851 -46.10 23.50 4.62
CA ILE A 851 -45.81 24.03 3.27
C ILE A 851 -46.32 25.47 3.11
N ARG A 852 -47.51 25.77 3.66
CA ARG A 852 -48.10 27.12 3.58
C ARG A 852 -47.40 28.15 4.45
N ASP A 853 -46.67 27.71 5.47
CA ASP A 853 -45.97 28.56 6.43
C ASP A 853 -44.44 28.63 6.18
N ALA A 854 -43.89 27.80 5.28
CA ALA A 854 -42.47 27.69 4.96
C ALA A 854 -41.90 28.95 4.28
N ARG A 855 -40.69 29.36 4.68
CA ARG A 855 -40.05 30.64 4.30
C ARG A 855 -38.64 30.46 3.75
N ALA A 856 -38.48 29.58 2.75
CA ALA A 856 -37.23 29.46 2.02
C ALA A 856 -36.83 30.81 1.37
N PRO A 857 -35.53 31.13 1.30
CA PRO A 857 -35.07 32.39 0.72
C PRO A 857 -35.28 32.41 -0.80
N ALA A 858 -35.68 33.58 -1.35
CA ALA A 858 -35.64 33.81 -2.80
C ALA A 858 -34.17 33.85 -3.23
N VAL A 859 -33.79 32.99 -4.18
CA VAL A 859 -32.37 32.66 -4.40
C VAL A 859 -31.60 33.69 -5.25
N GLU A 860 -32.26 34.76 -5.72
CA GLU A 860 -31.70 35.68 -6.71
C GLU A 860 -30.66 36.73 -6.21
N GLN A 861 -30.19 36.78 -4.95
CA GLN A 861 -29.43 37.97 -4.49
C GLN A 861 -28.26 37.78 -3.49
N PHE A 862 -27.31 36.87 -3.73
CA PHE A 862 -26.02 36.92 -3.02
C PHE A 862 -24.83 36.90 -3.99
N PRO A 863 -24.19 38.07 -4.25
CA PRO A 863 -23.05 38.12 -5.14
C PRO A 863 -21.81 37.46 -4.51
N SER A 864 -21.42 36.28 -4.99
CA SER A 864 -20.10 35.72 -4.69
C SER A 864 -19.01 36.73 -5.06
N PRO A 865 -17.94 36.83 -4.25
CA PRO A 865 -16.84 37.75 -4.53
C PRO A 865 -16.30 37.58 -5.96
N PRO A 866 -15.97 38.69 -6.66
CA PRO A 866 -15.36 38.62 -7.98
C PRO A 866 -13.95 38.05 -7.88
N ARG A 867 -13.53 37.27 -8.88
CA ARG A 867 -12.16 36.77 -8.98
C ARG A 867 -11.17 37.93 -9.05
N ARG A 868 -10.20 37.93 -8.14
CA ARG A 868 -9.12 38.92 -8.09
C ARG A 868 -7.85 38.22 -7.67
N SER A 869 -6.78 38.43 -8.43
CA SER A 869 -5.46 38.04 -7.95
C SER A 869 -5.07 38.96 -6.79
N VAL A 870 -4.77 38.38 -5.64
CA VAL A 870 -4.48 39.08 -4.39
C VAL A 870 -3.20 38.56 -3.75
N SER A 871 -2.50 39.42 -3.01
CA SER A 871 -1.24 39.07 -2.37
C SER A 871 -1.48 38.64 -0.93
N TYR A 872 -0.77 37.60 -0.48
CA TYR A 872 -0.89 37.14 0.90
C TYR A 872 -0.58 38.24 1.95
N GLU A 873 0.41 39.09 1.66
CA GLU A 873 0.90 40.10 2.62
C GLU A 873 -0.11 41.21 2.90
N ASP A 874 -1.13 41.35 2.04
CA ASP A 874 -2.15 42.40 2.11
C ASP A 874 -3.43 41.94 2.85
N PHE A 875 -3.51 40.68 3.31
CA PHE A 875 -4.61 40.22 4.15
C PHE A 875 -4.48 40.75 5.58
N GLU A 876 -5.54 41.39 6.06
CA GLU A 876 -5.71 41.69 7.49
C GLU A 876 -6.44 40.51 8.15
N ILE A 877 -5.66 39.65 8.83
CA ILE A 877 -6.17 38.44 9.49
C ILE A 877 -6.87 38.79 10.80
N GLY A 878 -8.14 38.41 10.90
CA GLY A 878 -9.02 38.59 12.05
C GLY A 878 -9.14 37.33 12.90
N ALA A 879 -10.37 36.95 13.26
CA ALA A 879 -10.63 35.82 14.15
C ALA A 879 -10.47 34.47 13.42
N THR A 880 -10.07 33.43 14.16
CA THR A 880 -10.13 32.05 13.68
C THR A 880 -11.60 31.60 13.62
N LEU A 881 -12.04 31.19 12.44
CA LEU A 881 -13.39 30.70 12.18
C LEU A 881 -13.51 29.19 12.41
N GLY A 882 -12.43 28.44 12.18
CA GLY A 882 -12.39 27.00 12.42
C GLY A 882 -10.98 26.43 12.33
N THR A 883 -10.74 25.36 13.08
CA THR A 883 -9.48 24.58 13.09
C THR A 883 -9.80 23.12 12.83
N GLY A 884 -9.32 22.59 11.70
CA GLY A 884 -9.37 21.16 11.38
C GLY A 884 -7.98 20.52 11.43
N GLY A 885 -7.91 19.18 11.32
CA GLY A 885 -6.64 18.44 11.41
C GLY A 885 -5.61 18.76 10.32
N GLN A 886 -6.01 19.41 9.21
CA GLN A 886 -5.13 19.74 8.09
C GLN A 886 -5.10 21.24 7.74
N ALA A 887 -6.02 22.05 8.28
CA ALA A 887 -6.14 23.47 7.90
C ALA A 887 -6.78 24.32 9.00
N VAL A 888 -6.44 25.61 9.01
CA VAL A 888 -7.05 26.65 9.84
C VAL A 888 -7.71 27.69 8.94
N VAL A 889 -8.91 28.11 9.29
CA VAL A 889 -9.68 29.10 8.55
C VAL A 889 -9.82 30.37 9.38
N TYR A 890 -9.52 31.52 8.77
CA TYR A 890 -9.58 32.84 9.39
C TYR A 890 -10.60 33.76 8.71
N GLU A 891 -11.24 34.62 9.48
CA GLU A 891 -11.95 35.80 8.99
C GLU A 891 -10.90 36.82 8.57
N THR A 892 -10.97 37.34 7.34
CA THR A 892 -9.97 38.30 6.85
C THR A 892 -10.63 39.43 6.06
N THR A 893 -9.91 40.54 5.93
CA THR A 893 -10.22 41.59 4.95
C THR A 893 -9.02 41.83 4.04
N HIS A 894 -9.26 42.31 2.82
CA HIS A 894 -8.20 42.58 1.86
C HIS A 894 -8.50 43.88 1.10
N PRO A 895 -7.55 44.83 0.97
CA PRO A 895 -7.81 46.16 0.40
C PRO A 895 -8.25 46.13 -1.06
N ALA A 896 -7.83 45.11 -1.81
CA ALA A 896 -8.27 44.88 -3.18
C ALA A 896 -9.65 44.21 -3.29
N ILE A 897 -10.36 43.91 -2.19
CA ILE A 897 -11.67 43.25 -2.22
C ILE A 897 -12.68 44.16 -1.48
N GLU A 898 -13.36 45.00 -2.26
CA GLU A 898 -14.24 46.06 -1.72
C GLU A 898 -15.66 45.54 -1.36
N SER A 899 -16.10 44.43 -1.96
CA SER A 899 -17.41 43.84 -1.73
C SER A 899 -17.45 42.36 -2.16
N PRO A 900 -17.83 41.42 -1.27
CA PRO A 900 -17.98 41.62 0.18
C PRO A 900 -16.66 42.08 0.83
N ALA A 901 -16.75 42.90 1.87
CA ALA A 901 -15.57 43.45 2.56
C ALA A 901 -14.80 42.42 3.41
N ARG A 902 -15.45 41.29 3.70
CA ARG A 902 -14.92 40.17 4.49
C ARG A 902 -14.85 38.92 3.63
N ILE A 903 -13.78 38.16 3.77
CA ILE A 903 -13.53 36.89 3.08
C ILE A 903 -12.88 35.89 4.06
N ALA A 904 -13.10 34.61 3.83
CA ALA A 904 -12.47 33.56 4.63
C ALA A 904 -11.13 33.15 4.00
N LEU A 905 -10.09 33.01 4.81
CA LEU A 905 -8.77 32.57 4.38
C LEU A 905 -8.46 31.21 5.01
N LYS A 906 -8.33 30.17 4.19
CA LYS A 906 -7.93 28.83 4.62
C LYS A 906 -6.43 28.66 4.39
N GLU A 907 -5.71 28.30 5.44
CA GLU A 907 -4.27 27.98 5.40
C GLU A 907 -4.06 26.55 5.93
N PRO A 908 -2.99 25.84 5.53
CA PRO A 908 -2.62 24.59 6.16
C PRO A 908 -2.33 24.80 7.66
N ALA A 909 -2.69 23.82 8.49
CA ALA A 909 -2.45 23.91 9.92
C ALA A 909 -0.94 23.89 10.22
N ARG A 910 -0.44 24.93 10.88
CA ARG A 910 0.93 24.98 11.39
C ARG A 910 0.95 24.34 12.78
N GLY A 911 1.13 23.03 12.84
CA GLY A 911 1.77 22.42 14.01
C GLY A 911 3.24 22.84 14.07
N GLU A 912 3.97 22.49 15.11
CA GLU A 912 5.41 22.80 15.26
C GLU A 912 6.33 22.15 14.17
N ARG A 913 5.74 21.55 13.12
CA ARG A 913 6.39 20.93 11.95
C ARG A 913 6.32 21.84 10.70
N THR A 914 7.36 21.81 9.86
CA THR A 914 7.34 22.46 8.53
C THR A 914 6.41 21.67 7.59
N LEU A 915 5.57 22.34 6.78
CA LEU A 915 4.66 21.68 5.83
C LEU A 915 5.45 20.99 4.71
N THR A 916 5.22 19.70 4.48
CA THR A 916 5.85 18.91 3.39
C THR A 916 5.39 19.40 2.01
N TYR A 917 6.20 19.19 0.96
CA TYR A 917 5.83 19.56 -0.42
C TYR A 917 4.56 18.86 -0.88
N ASP A 918 4.31 17.62 -0.46
CA ASP A 918 3.09 16.86 -0.78
C ASP A 918 1.85 17.39 -0.07
N ALA A 919 1.99 17.83 1.19
CA ALA A 919 0.89 18.50 1.89
C ALA A 919 0.55 19.84 1.19
N ILE A 920 1.56 20.56 0.71
CA ILE A 920 1.40 21.81 -0.06
C ILE A 920 0.76 21.51 -1.43
N SER A 921 1.30 20.55 -2.17
CA SER A 921 0.84 20.17 -3.51
C SER A 921 -0.58 19.60 -3.49
N SER A 922 -0.88 18.72 -2.53
CA SER A 922 -2.23 18.21 -2.30
C SER A 922 -3.20 19.34 -1.93
N PHE A 923 -2.80 20.25 -1.03
CA PHE A 923 -3.62 21.41 -0.67
C PHE A 923 -3.92 22.30 -1.88
N LEU A 924 -2.93 22.55 -2.74
CA LEU A 924 -3.07 23.36 -3.95
C LEU A 924 -3.89 22.66 -5.04
N GLN A 925 -3.70 21.36 -5.25
CA GLN A 925 -4.49 20.56 -6.19
C GLN A 925 -5.97 20.55 -5.79
N ARG A 926 -6.27 20.35 -4.49
CA ARG A 926 -7.62 20.45 -3.94
C ARG A 926 -8.24 21.83 -4.17
N ALA A 927 -7.46 22.89 -3.94
CA ALA A 927 -7.88 24.26 -4.20
C ALA A 927 -8.19 24.49 -5.69
N GLN A 928 -7.38 23.93 -6.60
CA GLN A 928 -7.60 24.03 -8.05
C GLN A 928 -8.84 23.25 -8.52
N THR A 929 -9.12 22.07 -7.96
CA THR A 929 -10.36 21.32 -8.23
C THR A 929 -11.59 22.11 -7.78
N TRP A 930 -11.58 22.67 -6.58
CA TRP A 930 -12.65 23.55 -6.09
C TRP A 930 -12.85 24.75 -7.02
N ARG A 931 -11.76 25.42 -7.40
CA ARG A 931 -11.80 26.55 -8.34
C ARG A 931 -12.37 26.16 -9.71
N THR A 932 -12.11 24.95 -10.19
CA THR A 932 -12.62 24.42 -11.47
C THR A 932 -14.14 24.25 -11.42
N VAL A 933 -14.68 23.72 -10.31
CA VAL A 933 -16.13 23.57 -10.11
C VAL A 933 -16.79 24.96 -10.01
N ASP A 934 -16.20 25.90 -9.27
CA ASP A 934 -16.69 27.30 -9.19
C ASP A 934 -16.58 28.08 -10.52
N ASP A 935 -15.56 27.81 -11.35
CA ASP A 935 -15.33 28.51 -12.63
C ASP A 935 -16.44 28.26 -13.65
N ARG A 936 -16.80 26.99 -13.83
CA ARG A 936 -17.64 26.59 -14.96
C ARG A 936 -19.11 26.93 -14.77
N GLU A 937 -19.58 26.97 -13.54
CA GLU A 937 -20.91 27.49 -13.23
C GLU A 937 -21.03 28.95 -13.67
N ARG A 938 -20.00 29.77 -13.38
CA ARG A 938 -19.95 31.20 -13.77
C ARG A 938 -19.94 31.41 -15.28
N GLU A 939 -19.45 30.45 -16.06
CA GLU A 939 -19.36 30.52 -17.53
C GLU A 939 -20.64 30.09 -18.27
N SER A 940 -21.56 29.35 -17.63
CA SER A 940 -22.80 28.80 -18.22
C SER A 940 -23.90 29.83 -18.59
N ARG A 941 -23.59 31.14 -18.49
CA ARG A 941 -24.35 32.29 -19.03
C ARG A 941 -25.81 32.48 -18.60
N ARG A 942 -26.14 32.38 -17.30
CA ARG A 942 -27.43 32.93 -16.82
C ARG A 942 -27.41 33.74 -15.52
N TRP A 943 -26.38 33.65 -14.68
CA TRP A 943 -26.36 34.31 -13.36
C TRP A 943 -25.00 34.96 -13.04
N ARG A 944 -25.00 36.00 -12.19
CA ARG A 944 -23.82 36.82 -11.85
C ARG A 944 -23.13 36.41 -10.53
N SER A 945 -23.51 35.28 -9.93
CA SER A 945 -23.00 34.80 -8.65
C SER A 945 -23.49 33.39 -8.31
N HIS A 946 -22.67 32.62 -7.59
CA HIS A 946 -22.91 31.22 -7.32
C HIS A 946 -23.98 30.99 -6.25
N GLU A 947 -24.95 30.09 -6.51
CA GLU A 947 -26.13 29.86 -5.67
C GLU A 947 -25.90 28.87 -4.50
N TYR A 948 -25.18 27.75 -4.72
CA TYR A 948 -25.07 26.63 -3.75
C TYR A 948 -23.66 26.06 -3.44
N ILE A 949 -22.58 26.65 -3.97
CA ILE A 949 -21.17 26.29 -3.74
C ILE A 949 -20.48 27.56 -3.24
N VAL A 950 -19.61 27.40 -2.24
CA VAL A 950 -18.82 28.51 -1.69
C VAL A 950 -17.80 28.95 -2.74
N GLY A 951 -17.82 30.24 -3.11
CA GLY A 951 -17.00 30.77 -4.18
C GLY A 951 -15.52 30.94 -3.79
N VAL A 952 -14.61 30.62 -4.71
CA VAL A 952 -13.16 30.82 -4.54
C VAL A 952 -12.76 32.18 -5.13
N VAL A 953 -12.09 33.01 -4.33
CA VAL A 953 -11.60 34.33 -4.74
C VAL A 953 -10.25 34.23 -5.42
N ASP A 954 -9.30 33.57 -4.76
CA ASP A 954 -7.94 33.34 -5.24
C ASP A 954 -7.26 32.22 -4.45
N ILE A 955 -6.14 31.71 -4.98
CA ILE A 955 -5.32 30.65 -4.38
C ILE A 955 -3.86 31.08 -4.44
N GLY A 956 -3.10 30.84 -3.36
CA GLY A 956 -1.69 31.17 -3.30
C GLY A 956 -0.79 30.12 -3.93
N ASP A 957 -0.02 30.49 -4.95
CA ASP A 957 0.86 29.54 -5.66
C ASP A 957 2.18 29.22 -4.90
N THR A 958 2.82 30.21 -4.28
CA THR A 958 4.12 30.05 -3.58
C THR A 958 4.00 29.81 -2.07
N ARG A 959 2.88 30.25 -1.48
CA ARG A 959 2.50 29.94 -0.10
C ARG A 959 1.09 29.38 -0.19
N PRO A 960 0.81 28.16 0.29
CA PRO A 960 -0.51 27.57 0.18
C PRO A 960 -1.54 28.31 1.03
N TRP A 961 -2.54 28.89 0.37
CA TRP A 961 -3.73 29.45 1.00
C TRP A 961 -4.89 29.48 -0.01
N ILE A 962 -6.12 29.49 0.49
CA ILE A 962 -7.35 29.63 -0.31
C ILE A 962 -8.13 30.80 0.26
N ALA A 963 -8.35 31.84 -0.54
CA ALA A 963 -9.27 32.92 -0.21
C ALA A 963 -10.65 32.57 -0.79
N MET A 964 -11.68 32.56 0.06
CA MET A 964 -13.02 32.11 -0.30
C MET A 964 -14.11 33.03 0.28
N GLU A 965 -15.33 32.88 -0.22
CA GLU A 965 -16.52 33.57 0.27
C GLU A 965 -16.67 33.37 1.79
N TYR A 966 -16.82 34.47 2.52
CA TYR A 966 -17.09 34.43 3.96
C TYR A 966 -18.56 34.12 4.20
N MET A 967 -18.82 33.05 4.96
CA MET A 967 -20.15 32.56 5.30
C MET A 967 -20.44 32.91 6.77
N ASP A 968 -21.36 33.85 7.00
CA ASP A 968 -21.62 34.46 8.32
C ASP A 968 -22.69 33.72 9.15
N GLY A 969 -23.37 32.72 8.59
CA GLY A 969 -24.44 31.95 9.21
C GLY A 969 -24.01 30.64 9.91
N GLY A 970 -22.71 30.39 10.05
CA GLY A 970 -22.15 29.16 10.64
C GLY A 970 -22.25 27.93 9.73
N ASP A 971 -22.01 26.74 10.27
CA ASP A 971 -22.12 25.46 9.56
C ASP A 971 -23.27 24.58 10.07
N LEU A 972 -23.60 23.51 9.34
CA LEU A 972 -24.69 22.60 9.70
C LEU A 972 -24.36 21.72 10.90
N ALA A 973 -23.09 21.43 11.20
CA ALA A 973 -22.73 20.63 12.38
C ALA A 973 -23.09 21.39 13.66
N ASP A 974 -22.76 22.68 13.73
CA ASP A 974 -23.14 23.56 14.84
C ASP A 974 -24.66 23.71 14.99
N ARG A 975 -25.41 23.71 13.88
CA ARG A 975 -26.88 23.75 13.93
C ARG A 975 -27.52 22.46 14.42
N LEU A 976 -26.86 21.33 14.23
CA LEU A 976 -27.35 20.04 14.69
C LEU A 976 -26.97 19.77 16.15
N ASP A 977 -25.87 20.35 16.63
CA ASP A 977 -25.37 20.14 17.99
C ASP A 977 -26.42 20.48 19.05
N GLY A 978 -26.73 19.50 19.91
CA GLY A 978 -27.71 19.63 20.97
C GLY A 978 -29.18 19.75 20.52
N THR A 979 -29.51 19.49 19.25
CA THR A 979 -30.89 19.51 18.73
C THR A 979 -31.45 18.10 18.49
N ASP A 980 -32.79 17.96 18.50
CA ASP A 980 -33.49 16.70 18.16
C ASP A 980 -33.75 16.56 16.63
N GLY A 981 -32.96 17.27 15.80
CA GLY A 981 -33.14 17.40 14.36
C GLY A 981 -33.95 18.63 13.92
N LEU A 982 -33.74 19.05 12.67
CA LEU A 982 -34.35 20.21 12.03
C LEU A 982 -35.84 19.98 11.68
N ALA A 983 -36.52 21.04 11.24
CA ALA A 983 -37.83 20.90 10.62
C ALA A 983 -37.71 20.12 9.30
N VAL A 984 -38.69 19.27 8.99
CA VAL A 984 -38.66 18.40 7.79
C VAL A 984 -38.47 19.22 6.52
N GLU A 985 -39.16 20.36 6.42
CA GLU A 985 -39.10 21.24 5.25
C GLU A 985 -37.73 21.90 5.11
N GLU A 986 -37.10 22.27 6.22
CA GLU A 986 -35.75 22.84 6.24
C GLU A 986 -34.70 21.78 5.86
N ALA A 987 -34.83 20.55 6.37
CA ALA A 987 -33.95 19.44 6.02
C ALA A 987 -34.06 19.05 4.53
N VAL A 988 -35.28 18.98 3.99
CA VAL A 988 -35.52 18.71 2.57
C VAL A 988 -34.98 19.84 1.69
N TRP A 989 -35.19 21.10 2.06
CA TRP A 989 -34.63 22.25 1.35
C TRP A 989 -33.10 22.22 1.30
N ILE A 990 -32.44 21.97 2.44
CA ILE A 990 -30.98 21.87 2.49
C ILE A 990 -30.50 20.72 1.60
N ALA A 991 -31.12 19.54 1.66
CA ALA A 991 -30.76 18.41 0.80
C ALA A 991 -30.93 18.72 -0.70
N GLN A 992 -31.99 19.43 -1.09
CA GLN A 992 -32.18 19.90 -2.47
C GLN A 992 -31.05 20.83 -2.93
N CYS A 993 -30.60 21.74 -2.06
CA CYS A 993 -29.47 22.63 -2.35
C CYS A 993 -28.16 21.84 -2.53
N LEU A 994 -27.91 20.84 -1.69
CA LEU A 994 -26.74 19.95 -1.83
C LEU A 994 -26.78 19.17 -3.14
N CYS A 995 -27.94 18.62 -3.53
CA CYS A 995 -28.07 17.93 -4.80
C CYS A 995 -27.77 18.84 -5.99
N ARG A 996 -28.20 20.11 -5.96
CA ARG A 996 -27.89 21.10 -7.01
C ARG A 996 -26.40 21.44 -7.08
N ALA A 997 -25.73 21.56 -5.94
CA ALA A 997 -24.28 21.79 -5.89
C ALA A 997 -23.50 20.60 -6.49
N LEU A 998 -23.90 19.37 -6.15
CA LEU A 998 -23.24 18.14 -6.60
C LEU A 998 -23.54 17.81 -8.07
N GLU A 999 -24.73 18.12 -8.58
CA GLU A 999 -25.07 17.91 -10.00
C GLU A 999 -24.07 18.64 -10.91
N VAL A 1000 -23.71 19.88 -10.58
CA VAL A 1000 -22.69 20.66 -11.32
C VAL A 1000 -21.34 19.94 -11.33
N ALA A 1001 -20.90 19.39 -10.20
CA ALA A 1001 -19.63 18.66 -10.14
C ALA A 1001 -19.68 17.33 -10.91
N HIS A 1002 -20.79 16.60 -10.79
CA HIS A 1002 -21.01 15.30 -11.42
C HIS A 1002 -21.04 15.40 -12.95
N GLU A 1003 -21.61 16.48 -13.51
CA GLU A 1003 -21.59 16.77 -14.95
C GLU A 1003 -20.16 16.83 -15.53
N TYR A 1004 -19.17 17.20 -14.71
CA TYR A 1004 -17.75 17.25 -15.11
C TYR A 1004 -16.97 16.00 -14.72
N GLY A 1005 -17.65 14.97 -14.22
CA GLY A 1005 -17.01 13.76 -13.72
C GLY A 1005 -16.15 14.03 -12.48
N ILE A 1006 -16.58 14.96 -11.63
CA ILE A 1006 -15.96 15.26 -10.33
C ILE A 1006 -16.92 14.79 -9.24
N ALA A 1007 -16.48 13.92 -8.34
CA ALA A 1007 -17.21 13.55 -7.12
C ALA A 1007 -16.62 14.33 -5.92
N HIS A 1008 -17.44 14.73 -4.94
CA HIS A 1008 -17.00 15.52 -3.79
C HIS A 1008 -16.35 14.65 -2.70
N LEU A 1009 -16.95 13.49 -2.39
CA LEU A 1009 -16.42 12.43 -1.53
C LEU A 1009 -16.23 12.77 -0.04
N ASP A 1010 -16.64 13.95 0.43
CA ASP A 1010 -16.63 14.35 1.85
C ASP A 1010 -17.83 15.25 2.19
N VAL A 1011 -19.01 14.93 1.67
CA VAL A 1011 -20.25 15.66 2.01
C VAL A 1011 -20.63 15.32 3.46
N LYS A 1012 -20.59 16.34 4.32
CA LYS A 1012 -20.86 16.23 5.77
C LYS A 1012 -21.40 17.54 6.33
N PRO A 1013 -22.01 17.56 7.53
CA PRO A 1013 -22.56 18.78 8.12
C PRO A 1013 -21.54 19.94 8.24
N GLY A 1014 -20.30 19.68 8.66
CA GLY A 1014 -19.27 20.71 8.77
C GLY A 1014 -18.82 21.34 7.45
N ASN A 1015 -19.19 20.75 6.31
CA ASN A 1015 -18.90 21.29 4.98
C ASN A 1015 -20.12 22.03 4.36
N VAL A 1016 -21.25 22.09 5.06
CA VAL A 1016 -22.45 22.82 4.63
C VAL A 1016 -22.49 24.15 5.40
N LEU A 1017 -22.11 25.23 4.73
CA LEU A 1017 -21.99 26.56 5.32
C LEU A 1017 -23.20 27.44 4.98
N PHE A 1018 -23.57 28.34 5.87
CA PHE A 1018 -24.76 29.18 5.70
C PHE A 1018 -24.41 30.65 5.51
N THR A 1019 -25.14 31.33 4.63
CA THR A 1019 -25.18 32.80 4.57
C THR A 1019 -26.39 33.28 5.37
N GLU A 1020 -26.17 34.17 6.34
CA GLU A 1020 -27.25 34.73 7.16
C GLU A 1020 -28.23 35.50 6.25
N THR A 1021 -29.52 35.17 6.35
CA THR A 1021 -30.59 35.83 5.61
C THR A 1021 -31.43 36.71 6.53
N ALA A 1022 -32.39 37.46 5.97
CA ALA A 1022 -33.29 38.25 6.80
C ALA A 1022 -34.00 37.37 7.85
N PRO A 1023 -34.25 37.82 9.09
CA PRO A 1023 -34.78 37.00 10.20
C PRO A 1023 -36.11 36.28 9.97
N SER A 1024 -36.75 36.51 8.81
CA SER A 1024 -37.98 35.86 8.38
C SER A 1024 -37.76 34.80 7.29
N ARG A 1025 -36.52 34.41 6.97
CA ARG A 1025 -36.16 33.41 5.95
C ARG A 1025 -35.19 32.39 6.53
N TRP A 1026 -35.14 31.20 5.93
CA TRP A 1026 -34.06 30.26 6.20
C TRP A 1026 -32.77 30.74 5.56
N ASP A 1027 -31.66 30.46 6.23
CA ASP A 1027 -30.34 30.77 5.71
C ASP A 1027 -30.01 29.90 4.51
N LEU A 1028 -29.23 30.44 3.57
CA LEU A 1028 -28.91 29.76 2.32
C LEU A 1028 -27.71 28.81 2.54
N PRO A 1029 -27.86 27.49 2.37
CA PRO A 1029 -26.75 26.56 2.48
C PRO A 1029 -25.90 26.57 1.19
N LYS A 1030 -24.58 26.56 1.37
CA LYS A 1030 -23.60 26.33 0.30
C LYS A 1030 -22.62 25.24 0.70
N LEU A 1031 -22.29 24.38 -0.25
CA LEU A 1031 -21.31 23.30 -0.07
C LEU A 1031 -19.88 23.86 -0.22
N ALA A 1032 -19.04 23.54 0.76
CA ALA A 1032 -17.64 23.96 0.86
C ALA A 1032 -16.71 22.75 0.99
N ASP A 1033 -15.40 23.01 0.91
CA ASP A 1033 -14.33 22.05 1.19
C ASP A 1033 -14.30 20.81 0.29
N TRP A 1034 -13.93 21.04 -0.97
CA TRP A 1034 -13.72 20.01 -2.00
C TRP A 1034 -12.37 19.27 -1.82
N GLY A 1035 -11.94 19.09 -0.57
CA GLY A 1035 -10.62 18.58 -0.19
C GLY A 1035 -10.38 17.11 -0.54
N LEU A 1036 -11.42 16.33 -0.83
CA LEU A 1036 -11.33 14.95 -1.33
C LEU A 1036 -11.91 14.80 -2.73
N ALA A 1037 -12.19 15.92 -3.42
CA ALA A 1037 -12.87 15.86 -4.70
C ALA A 1037 -11.94 15.32 -5.79
N ARG A 1038 -12.39 14.30 -6.53
CA ARG A 1038 -11.57 13.59 -7.53
C ARG A 1038 -12.21 13.65 -8.91
N LYS A 1039 -11.39 13.80 -9.95
CA LYS A 1039 -11.81 13.56 -11.34
C LYS A 1039 -11.85 12.06 -11.61
N LEU A 1040 -12.90 11.57 -12.26
CA LEU A 1040 -13.13 10.15 -12.56
C LEU A 1040 -12.00 9.41 -13.31
N ARG A 1041 -10.99 10.12 -13.84
CA ARG A 1041 -9.84 9.56 -14.59
C ARG A 1041 -8.56 9.37 -13.76
N ASP A 1042 -8.49 9.96 -12.57
CA ASP A 1042 -7.31 9.88 -11.71
C ASP A 1042 -7.51 8.70 -10.75
N ARG A 1043 -6.92 7.54 -11.07
CA ARG A 1043 -7.20 6.24 -10.39
C ARG A 1043 -6.14 5.83 -9.35
N THR A 1044 -5.27 6.73 -8.90
CA THR A 1044 -4.01 6.35 -8.23
C THR A 1044 -3.84 6.76 -6.77
N ASP A 1045 -4.77 7.50 -6.16
CA ASP A 1045 -4.56 8.04 -4.80
C ASP A 1045 -5.33 7.26 -3.73
N SER A 1046 -4.65 6.96 -2.61
CA SER A 1046 -5.26 6.39 -1.40
C SER A 1046 -6.24 7.39 -0.78
N MET A 1047 -7.39 6.88 -0.31
CA MET A 1047 -8.46 7.71 0.26
C MET A 1047 -8.26 7.89 1.77
N GLU A 1048 -7.54 8.93 2.18
CA GLU A 1048 -7.39 9.30 3.58
C GLU A 1048 -8.08 10.63 3.92
N GLY A 1049 -8.58 10.78 5.15
CA GLY A 1049 -9.12 12.06 5.65
C GLY A 1049 -10.63 12.30 5.50
N PHE A 1050 -11.41 11.32 5.05
CA PHE A 1050 -12.87 11.44 4.94
C PHE A 1050 -13.60 11.30 6.28
N SER A 1051 -14.82 11.81 6.30
CA SER A 1051 -15.61 11.87 7.54
C SER A 1051 -16.36 10.58 7.82
N ARG A 1052 -15.75 9.74 8.66
CA ARG A 1052 -16.20 8.37 8.98
C ARG A 1052 -17.70 8.19 9.26
N HIS A 1053 -18.37 9.16 9.89
CA HIS A 1053 -19.79 9.03 10.27
C HIS A 1053 -20.77 9.23 9.09
N PHE A 1054 -20.30 9.81 8.00
CA PHE A 1054 -21.09 10.12 6.80
C PHE A 1054 -20.58 9.37 5.56
N ALA A 1055 -19.45 8.67 5.68
CA ALA A 1055 -18.80 7.97 4.59
C ALA A 1055 -19.59 6.75 4.12
N ALA A 1056 -19.60 6.54 2.80
CA ALA A 1056 -20.28 5.42 2.17
C ALA A 1056 -19.49 4.11 2.34
N PRO A 1057 -20.15 2.93 2.24
CA PRO A 1057 -19.49 1.62 2.30
C PRO A 1057 -18.22 1.49 1.44
N GLU A 1058 -18.28 1.97 0.18
CA GLU A 1058 -17.16 1.95 -0.75
C GLU A 1058 -15.94 2.78 -0.33
N GLN A 1059 -16.11 3.76 0.56
CA GLN A 1059 -14.98 4.54 1.10
C GLN A 1059 -14.25 3.79 2.21
N PHE A 1060 -14.86 2.75 2.77
CA PHE A 1060 -14.21 1.83 3.70
C PHE A 1060 -13.71 0.55 3.04
N ASP A 1061 -14.37 0.13 1.95
CA ASP A 1061 -14.14 -1.12 1.25
C ASP A 1061 -14.56 -1.00 -0.23
N ALA A 1062 -13.68 -0.40 -1.05
CA ALA A 1062 -13.91 -0.22 -2.48
C ALA A 1062 -13.94 -1.55 -3.25
N GLU A 1063 -13.29 -2.59 -2.75
CA GLU A 1063 -13.30 -3.92 -3.36
C GLU A 1063 -14.69 -4.57 -3.25
N ALA A 1064 -15.33 -4.48 -2.07
CA ALA A 1064 -16.64 -5.06 -1.86
C ALA A 1064 -17.78 -4.26 -2.51
N PHE A 1065 -17.68 -2.92 -2.53
CA PHE A 1065 -18.80 -2.04 -2.92
C PHE A 1065 -18.54 -1.21 -4.20
N GLY A 1066 -17.38 -1.39 -4.83
CA GLY A 1066 -16.95 -0.68 -6.04
C GLY A 1066 -16.27 0.67 -5.74
N GLU A 1067 -15.40 1.13 -6.63
CA GLU A 1067 -14.64 2.39 -6.48
C GLU A 1067 -15.51 3.62 -6.20
N PRO A 1068 -15.14 4.53 -5.27
CA PRO A 1068 -15.82 5.79 -5.02
C PRO A 1068 -16.03 6.62 -6.30
N ASP A 1069 -17.26 7.11 -6.48
CA ASP A 1069 -17.75 7.75 -7.69
C ASP A 1069 -18.90 8.74 -7.36
N PRO A 1070 -19.54 9.42 -8.33
CA PRO A 1070 -20.68 10.30 -8.06
C PRO A 1070 -21.82 9.67 -7.25
N VAL A 1071 -21.99 8.34 -7.31
CA VAL A 1071 -23.02 7.61 -6.53
C VAL A 1071 -22.63 7.51 -5.05
N THR A 1072 -21.35 7.69 -4.71
CA THR A 1072 -20.87 7.86 -3.34
C THR A 1072 -21.44 9.12 -2.69
N ASP A 1073 -21.48 10.25 -3.39
CA ASP A 1073 -22.04 11.50 -2.87
C ASP A 1073 -23.54 11.38 -2.56
N ILE A 1074 -24.27 10.53 -3.30
CA ILE A 1074 -25.70 10.26 -3.07
C ILE A 1074 -25.92 9.63 -1.68
N TYR A 1075 -25.05 8.70 -1.28
CA TYR A 1075 -25.08 8.12 0.06
C TYR A 1075 -24.80 9.18 1.13
N GLN A 1076 -23.77 10.01 0.90
CA GLN A 1076 -23.37 11.04 1.85
C GLN A 1076 -24.48 12.11 2.05
N VAL A 1077 -25.18 12.50 0.97
CA VAL A 1077 -26.38 13.35 1.07
C VAL A 1077 -27.49 12.65 1.85
N GLY A 1078 -27.71 11.35 1.62
CA GLY A 1078 -28.64 10.54 2.41
C GLY A 1078 -28.29 10.50 3.91
N ALA A 1079 -27.00 10.39 4.24
CA ALA A 1079 -26.50 10.38 5.62
C ALA A 1079 -26.65 11.75 6.30
N VAL A 1080 -26.38 12.84 5.58
CA VAL A 1080 -26.62 14.22 6.05
C VAL A 1080 -28.11 14.46 6.25
N LEU A 1081 -28.98 14.04 5.32
CA LEU A 1081 -30.43 14.14 5.46
C LEU A 1081 -30.95 13.34 6.67
N TYR A 1082 -30.44 12.12 6.89
CA TYR A 1082 -30.75 11.34 8.09
C TYR A 1082 -30.36 12.10 9.36
N ALA A 1083 -29.15 12.67 9.41
CA ALA A 1083 -28.69 13.45 10.56
C ALA A 1083 -29.51 14.71 10.79
N MET A 1084 -29.93 15.41 9.73
CA MET A 1084 -30.82 16.57 9.86
C MET A 1084 -32.18 16.19 10.44
N LEU A 1085 -32.72 15.01 10.12
CA LEU A 1085 -34.01 14.55 10.66
C LEU A 1085 -33.89 14.02 12.10
N ARG A 1086 -32.71 13.56 12.52
CA ARG A 1086 -32.50 12.82 13.77
C ARG A 1086 -31.70 13.57 14.84
N GLY A 1087 -30.92 14.58 14.46
CA GLY A 1087 -29.90 15.21 15.29
C GLY A 1087 -28.62 14.38 15.44
N GLU A 1088 -28.58 13.15 14.93
CA GLU A 1088 -27.44 12.22 15.02
C GLU A 1088 -27.20 11.47 13.68
N PRO A 1089 -25.94 11.12 13.35
CA PRO A 1089 -25.64 10.40 12.10
C PRO A 1089 -26.23 8.98 12.09
N PRO A 1090 -26.41 8.37 10.89
CA PRO A 1090 -26.96 7.02 10.78
C PRO A 1090 -26.11 5.97 11.51
N VAL A 1091 -24.80 6.22 11.66
CA VAL A 1091 -23.87 5.35 12.39
C VAL A 1091 -22.95 6.18 13.28
N SER A 1092 -22.91 5.86 14.58
CA SER A 1092 -22.05 6.47 15.59
C SER A 1092 -21.07 5.45 16.21
N GLY A 1093 -19.95 5.92 16.78
CA GLY A 1093 -18.92 5.10 17.43
C GLY A 1093 -17.48 5.36 16.94
N GLY A 1094 -16.51 4.60 17.47
CA GLY A 1094 -15.12 4.65 16.98
C GLY A 1094 -14.97 4.13 15.54
N ARG A 1095 -13.84 4.40 14.87
CA ARG A 1095 -13.59 4.06 13.45
C ARG A 1095 -13.92 2.61 13.11
N LEU A 1096 -13.49 1.67 13.95
CA LEU A 1096 -13.74 0.24 13.76
C LEU A 1096 -15.21 -0.14 13.96
N ALA A 1097 -15.93 0.52 14.88
CA ALA A 1097 -17.35 0.27 15.14
C ALA A 1097 -18.23 0.80 13.98
N VAL A 1098 -17.88 1.96 13.44
CA VAL A 1098 -18.56 2.56 12.29
C VAL A 1098 -18.33 1.71 11.04
N ARG A 1099 -17.08 1.31 10.75
CA ARG A 1099 -16.77 0.39 9.65
C ARG A 1099 -17.49 -0.95 9.78
N LYS A 1100 -17.51 -1.57 10.97
CA LYS A 1100 -18.22 -2.85 11.19
C LYS A 1100 -19.72 -2.74 10.86
N ARG A 1101 -20.39 -1.67 11.33
CA ARG A 1101 -21.82 -1.46 11.07
C ARG A 1101 -22.15 -1.17 9.61
N ILE A 1102 -21.29 -0.41 8.93
CA ILE A 1102 -21.49 -0.05 7.52
C ILE A 1102 -21.17 -1.24 6.59
N VAL A 1103 -20.13 -2.03 6.88
CA VAL A 1103 -19.64 -3.11 6.01
C VAL A 1103 -20.35 -4.44 6.25
N ARG A 1104 -20.77 -4.78 7.49
CA ARG A 1104 -21.39 -6.08 7.80
C ARG A 1104 -22.90 -6.16 7.51
N ASP A 1105 -23.51 -5.09 7.00
CA ASP A 1105 -24.93 -5.02 6.69
C ASP A 1105 -25.81 -5.43 7.89
N ASP A 1106 -25.58 -4.81 9.06
CA ASP A 1106 -26.34 -5.03 10.33
C ASP A 1106 -27.85 -4.64 10.23
N GLY A 1107 -28.37 -4.47 9.00
CA GLY A 1107 -29.67 -3.91 8.66
C GLY A 1107 -29.62 -2.39 8.42
N PRO A 1108 -30.56 -1.83 7.64
CA PRO A 1108 -30.62 -0.40 7.40
C PRO A 1108 -30.85 0.35 8.74
N PRO A 1109 -30.34 1.58 8.88
CA PRO A 1109 -30.59 2.39 10.07
C PRO A 1109 -32.11 2.54 10.26
N PRO A 1110 -32.61 2.60 11.50
CA PRO A 1110 -34.04 2.71 11.73
C PRO A 1110 -34.59 3.98 11.07
N ALA A 1111 -35.74 3.84 10.39
CA ALA A 1111 -36.36 4.90 9.62
C ALA A 1111 -36.57 6.17 10.47
N PRO A 1112 -36.31 7.38 9.95
CA PRO A 1112 -36.53 8.61 10.70
C PRO A 1112 -37.94 8.75 11.30
N SER A 1113 -38.99 8.27 10.61
CA SER A 1113 -40.36 8.25 11.14
C SER A 1113 -40.57 7.38 12.39
N ALA A 1114 -39.67 6.42 12.67
CA ALA A 1114 -39.72 5.62 13.89
C ALA A 1114 -39.53 6.45 15.16
N TYR A 1115 -39.02 7.67 15.02
CA TYR A 1115 -38.70 8.57 16.12
C TYR A 1115 -39.43 9.91 16.07
N ARG A 1116 -39.89 10.31 14.87
CA ARG A 1116 -40.54 11.59 14.62
C ARG A 1116 -41.79 11.39 13.77
N ASP A 1117 -42.97 11.57 14.38
CA ASP A 1117 -44.28 11.39 13.73
C ASP A 1117 -44.54 12.42 12.60
N ASP A 1118 -43.77 13.51 12.52
CA ASP A 1118 -43.86 14.54 11.47
C ASP A 1118 -43.13 14.16 10.18
N VAL A 1119 -42.31 13.10 10.17
CA VAL A 1119 -41.61 12.62 8.97
C VAL A 1119 -42.58 11.81 8.09
N PRO A 1120 -42.80 12.20 6.81
CA PRO A 1120 -43.67 11.45 5.93
C PRO A 1120 -43.03 10.11 5.48
N PRO A 1121 -43.80 9.02 5.32
CA PRO A 1121 -43.29 7.72 4.89
C PRO A 1121 -42.52 7.76 3.56
N GLU A 1122 -42.89 8.67 2.67
CA GLU A 1122 -42.23 8.87 1.39
C GLU A 1122 -40.80 9.42 1.57
N LEU A 1123 -40.52 10.19 2.63
CA LEU A 1123 -39.18 10.67 2.95
C LEU A 1123 -38.30 9.57 3.56
N ASP A 1124 -38.87 8.65 4.35
CA ASP A 1124 -38.14 7.47 4.80
C ASP A 1124 -37.66 6.62 3.61
N GLU A 1125 -38.50 6.47 2.58
CA GLU A 1125 -38.15 5.71 1.39
C GLU A 1125 -37.00 6.36 0.62
N ILE A 1126 -36.99 7.70 0.49
CA ILE A 1126 -35.88 8.44 -0.12
C ILE A 1126 -34.59 8.23 0.67
N VAL A 1127 -34.64 8.42 1.99
CA VAL A 1127 -33.47 8.26 2.88
C VAL A 1127 -32.94 6.83 2.83
N ARG A 1128 -33.81 5.82 2.86
CA ARG A 1128 -33.46 4.40 2.73
C ARG A 1128 -32.81 4.09 1.39
N THR A 1129 -33.31 4.68 0.31
CA THR A 1129 -32.78 4.47 -1.05
C THR A 1129 -31.40 5.10 -1.19
N ALA A 1130 -31.22 6.32 -0.68
CA ALA A 1130 -29.92 6.99 -0.68
C ALA A 1130 -28.88 6.25 0.19
N LEU A 1131 -29.29 5.72 1.35
CA LEU A 1131 -28.44 4.99 2.29
C LEU A 1131 -28.27 3.49 1.97
N ALA A 1132 -28.69 3.02 0.80
CA ALA A 1132 -28.53 1.61 0.45
C ALA A 1132 -27.05 1.21 0.41
N THR A 1133 -26.70 0.07 1.03
CA THR A 1133 -25.31 -0.38 1.14
C THR A 1133 -24.68 -0.59 -0.24
N ALA A 1134 -25.39 -1.27 -1.16
CA ALA A 1134 -24.94 -1.48 -2.53
C ALA A 1134 -25.29 -0.29 -3.44
N LYS A 1135 -24.31 0.19 -4.22
CA LYS A 1135 -24.48 1.32 -5.16
C LYS A 1135 -25.64 1.15 -6.14
N ARG A 1136 -25.84 -0.08 -6.64
CA ARG A 1136 -26.92 -0.42 -7.59
C ARG A 1136 -28.33 -0.22 -7.03
N ASP A 1137 -28.46 -0.19 -5.71
CA ASP A 1137 -29.74 -0.02 -5.01
C ASP A 1137 -29.97 1.45 -4.60
N ARG A 1138 -29.03 2.34 -4.91
CA ARG A 1138 -29.14 3.80 -4.76
C ARG A 1138 -29.69 4.45 -6.04
N TYR A 1139 -29.92 5.76 -5.97
CA TYR A 1139 -30.22 6.56 -7.16
C TYR A 1139 -29.05 6.51 -8.16
N GLU A 1140 -29.35 6.37 -9.45
CA GLU A 1140 -28.35 6.34 -10.53
C GLU A 1140 -27.62 7.68 -10.67
N SER A 1141 -28.28 8.79 -10.34
CA SER A 1141 -27.70 10.13 -10.37
C SER A 1141 -28.26 10.98 -9.25
N ILE A 1142 -27.49 11.99 -8.83
CA ILE A 1142 -27.91 12.95 -7.80
C ILE A 1142 -29.15 13.74 -8.24
N ARG A 1143 -29.37 13.89 -9.55
CA ARG A 1143 -30.56 14.49 -10.14
C ARG A 1143 -31.84 13.72 -9.77
N TYR A 1144 -31.81 12.39 -9.78
CA TYR A 1144 -32.99 11.61 -9.42
C TYR A 1144 -33.34 11.71 -7.93
N LEU A 1145 -32.32 11.78 -7.05
CA LEU A 1145 -32.53 12.08 -5.63
C LEU A 1145 -33.19 13.46 -5.46
N ARG A 1146 -32.70 14.48 -6.19
CA ARG A 1146 -33.31 15.82 -6.18
C ARG A 1146 -34.76 15.79 -6.65
N ASP A 1147 -35.05 15.13 -7.77
CA ASP A 1147 -36.40 15.08 -8.34
C ASP A 1147 -37.41 14.44 -7.36
N ASP A 1148 -37.01 13.39 -6.63
CA ASP A 1148 -37.84 12.77 -5.58
C ASP A 1148 -38.02 13.71 -4.36
N LEU A 1149 -36.98 14.42 -3.94
CA LEU A 1149 -37.08 15.44 -2.87
C LEU A 1149 -37.97 16.62 -3.28
N GLU A 1150 -37.90 17.08 -4.53
CA GLU A 1150 -38.76 18.13 -5.09
C GLU A 1150 -40.21 17.67 -5.27
N ALA A 1151 -40.44 16.37 -5.52
CA ALA A 1151 -41.78 15.80 -5.56
C ALA A 1151 -42.45 15.79 -4.18
N LEU A 1152 -41.68 15.62 -3.10
CA LEU A 1152 -42.19 15.72 -1.72
C LEU A 1152 -42.52 17.14 -1.32
N TRP A 1153 -41.62 18.06 -1.62
CA TRP A 1153 -41.75 19.44 -1.22
C TRP A 1153 -41.12 20.34 -2.27
N LYS A 1154 -41.95 21.20 -2.88
CA LYS A 1154 -41.43 22.29 -3.70
C LYS A 1154 -41.32 23.54 -2.85
N PRO A 1155 -40.16 24.25 -2.87
CA PRO A 1155 -40.12 25.58 -2.34
C PRO A 1155 -41.17 26.44 -3.08
N PRO A 1156 -41.88 27.34 -2.38
CA PRO A 1156 -42.88 28.19 -3.02
C PRO A 1156 -42.25 29.03 -4.15
N ASP A 1157 -42.71 28.86 -5.39
CA ASP A 1157 -42.22 29.58 -6.58
C ASP A 1157 -42.39 31.10 -6.45
N ASP A 1158 -41.35 31.82 -6.89
CA ASP A 1158 -41.23 33.28 -6.97
C ASP A 1158 -42.08 33.87 -8.13
N THR A 1159 -43.39 33.56 -8.17
CA THR A 1159 -44.35 34.33 -8.97
C THR A 1159 -45.09 35.33 -8.10
N GLY A 1160 -44.34 36.34 -7.66
CA GLY A 1160 -44.82 37.65 -7.24
C GLY A 1160 -44.34 38.73 -8.19
#